data_AF-A0A7D9D6V2-F1
#
_entry.id   AF-A0A7D9D6V2-F1
#
_cell.length_a   1.000
_cell.length_b   1.000
_cell.length_c   1.000
_cell.angle_alpha   90.00
_cell.angle_beta   90.00
_cell.angle_gamma   90.00
#
_symmetry.space_group_name_H-M   'P 1'
#
loop_
_entity.id
_entity.type
_entity.pdbx_description
1 polymer ?
#
loop_
_entity_poly.entity_id
_entity_poly.type
_entity_poly.pdbx_seq_one_letter_code
_entity_poly.pdbx_strand_id
1 'polypeptide(L)'
;MGHSVSKGRRAAQNDSLVRDVTYLREQISKHEKAYEELQLEHEQLKDKVNKQDQEFEKVKEENMHLKKALSLASVTLESEVVSQAEIKPKIDETSDTDSGVNVEQSRHLKVGDKVLSLHKSWSYYTATIDSFDVKTLMYTVNWDDGDRSGRVQKYFNVALNRTPGEDEIGMGTLVLFPQGQYAGTEGNNSGGIRYHQGRITRVYKGRIGKKLYDGVHTKGVNDGKWVTFQGYSYEFKGLMRKDLRVSPNILDILNAQGMHMDSSSEMGHEVATPDNDESAYDVFISYSKLNSNLALENGEVGAGALGKSVEEQKALNGQSCDPRWIKQQLVKQGLRVWMDESRQPIELNKVVNVMKRCQIIISCISNEYANSDNTRMELQFAKKTIKKSILPIVVGGGEWEWQLTVVGLLIAGELYIDFTDSSKATAKMEQLVEALAKYVHVQERSFQESPTKSIVTTKAPEVFISYCWTNSMTAYEAKEVKQYVGNGYNDPRRIYADLAKRNINGWIDIHQLTSAAAESIGMFEVIAKGLSSAKLVLVFVSDEYSESDNCRMEFQFALKSLKKKVVPIIVGTGDKWSNTIIGMLVSGCDVGTIDMREIEEGGYERKLEEVIQYCSVVQDASYQTPGKERTYRAPTIGDKVISHHFKWSYFPATIVAFDKTTFEYTVDWDDGDPSGRHECYKNVALNSVPRSDEIAVGTIVFFPQGSYSGSEGNNTGGVRYHQGKVTKVHKNISGETLYDGQHTKGESDGKWITYKGYNYQFSGMRLRDLRIAPNAMDAMMAIERQAEQS
;
A
#
# COMPACT_ATOMS: atom_id res chain seq x y z
N MET A 1 -26.49 81.53 -7.79
CA MET A 1 -25.87 80.49 -8.65
C MET A 1 -25.76 79.10 -8.02
N GLY A 2 -26.20 78.85 -6.76
CA GLY A 2 -26.03 77.54 -6.08
C GLY A 2 -27.15 76.50 -6.26
N HIS A 3 -28.27 76.82 -6.93
CA HIS A 3 -29.41 75.88 -7.10
C HIS A 3 -29.46 75.15 -8.44
N SER A 4 -28.63 75.52 -9.42
CA SER A 4 -28.59 74.87 -10.74
C SER A 4 -27.67 73.64 -10.75
N VAL A 5 -26.60 73.64 -9.95
CA VAL A 5 -25.57 72.59 -9.94
C VAL A 5 -26.04 71.29 -9.24
N SER A 6 -26.95 71.38 -8.25
CA SER A 6 -27.43 70.19 -7.52
C SER A 6 -28.46 69.36 -8.31
N LYS A 7 -29.22 69.99 -9.23
CA LYS A 7 -30.17 69.28 -10.11
C LYS A 7 -29.45 68.44 -11.17
N GLY A 8 -28.32 68.92 -11.71
CA GLY A 8 -27.53 68.17 -12.70
C GLY A 8 -26.89 66.90 -12.14
N ARG A 9 -26.39 66.93 -10.90
CA ARG A 9 -25.79 65.74 -10.26
C ARG A 9 -26.82 64.66 -9.93
N ARG A 10 -28.03 65.02 -9.48
CA ARG A 10 -29.10 64.04 -9.22
C ARG A 10 -29.63 63.39 -10.51
N ALA A 11 -29.71 64.15 -11.61
CA ALA A 11 -30.09 63.59 -12.90
C ALA A 11 -29.08 62.55 -13.40
N ALA A 12 -27.78 62.88 -13.36
CA ALA A 12 -26.72 61.96 -13.78
C ALA A 12 -26.65 60.67 -12.91
N GLN A 13 -26.92 60.77 -11.62
CA GLN A 13 -26.96 59.61 -10.72
C GLN A 13 -28.16 58.71 -11.00
N ASN A 14 -29.33 59.29 -11.29
CA ASN A 14 -30.51 58.53 -11.70
C ASN A 14 -30.31 57.82 -13.04
N ASP A 15 -29.66 58.47 -14.01
CA ASP A 15 -29.38 57.86 -15.31
C ASP A 15 -28.34 56.72 -15.23
N SER A 16 -27.46 56.73 -14.23
CA SER A 16 -26.56 55.61 -13.94
C SER A 16 -27.34 54.43 -13.36
N LEU A 17 -28.17 54.69 -12.35
CA LEU A 17 -28.98 53.65 -11.69
C LEU A 17 -29.97 52.98 -12.66
N VAL A 18 -30.58 53.75 -13.58
CA VAL A 18 -31.48 53.18 -14.60
C VAL A 18 -30.72 52.23 -15.54
N ARG A 19 -29.47 52.54 -15.90
CA ARG A 19 -28.63 51.66 -16.71
C ARG A 19 -28.25 50.38 -15.97
N ASP A 20 -27.86 50.49 -14.72
CA ASP A 20 -27.49 49.33 -13.89
C ASP A 20 -28.70 48.40 -13.66
N VAL A 21 -29.88 48.96 -13.39
CA VAL A 21 -31.12 48.17 -13.24
C VAL A 21 -31.51 47.49 -14.55
N THR A 22 -31.32 48.16 -15.69
CA THR A 22 -31.61 47.58 -17.02
C THR A 22 -30.66 46.42 -17.32
N TYR A 23 -29.36 46.60 -17.03
CA TYR A 23 -28.35 45.55 -17.19
C TYR A 23 -28.66 44.33 -16.31
N LEU A 24 -28.99 44.55 -15.03
CA LEU A 24 -29.31 43.46 -14.11
C LEU A 24 -30.57 42.68 -14.54
N ARG A 25 -31.59 43.36 -15.05
CA ARG A 25 -32.79 42.69 -15.60
C ARG A 25 -32.46 41.82 -16.81
N GLU A 26 -31.55 42.26 -17.67
CA GLU A 26 -31.11 41.48 -18.81
C GLU A 26 -30.33 40.22 -18.37
N GLN A 27 -29.48 40.34 -17.34
CA GLN A 27 -28.76 39.18 -16.79
C GLN A 27 -29.70 38.19 -16.10
N ILE A 28 -30.69 38.67 -15.34
CA ILE A 28 -31.71 37.80 -14.72
C ILE A 28 -32.47 37.02 -15.80
N SER A 29 -32.91 37.70 -16.87
CA SER A 29 -33.61 37.04 -17.98
C SER A 29 -32.76 35.98 -18.69
N LYS A 30 -31.44 36.22 -18.84
CA LYS A 30 -30.51 35.22 -19.40
C LYS A 30 -30.37 34.01 -18.48
N HIS A 31 -30.30 34.21 -17.16
CA HIS A 31 -30.22 33.12 -16.20
C HIS A 31 -31.50 32.32 -16.09
N GLU A 32 -32.67 32.96 -16.13
CA GLU A 32 -33.97 32.28 -16.14
C GLU A 32 -34.09 31.36 -17.36
N LYS A 33 -33.69 31.84 -18.55
CA LYS A 33 -33.70 31.02 -19.77
C LYS A 33 -32.73 29.83 -19.68
N ALA A 34 -31.52 30.03 -19.16
CA ALA A 34 -30.57 28.95 -18.96
C ALA A 34 -31.07 27.90 -17.94
N TYR A 35 -31.81 28.34 -16.92
CA TYR A 35 -32.42 27.46 -15.94
C TYR A 35 -33.54 26.62 -16.56
N GLU A 36 -34.38 27.20 -17.42
CA GLU A 36 -35.41 26.45 -18.17
C GLU A 36 -34.80 25.40 -19.11
N GLU A 37 -33.70 25.74 -19.80
CA GLU A 37 -32.97 24.79 -20.66
C GLU A 37 -32.40 23.61 -19.86
N LEU A 38 -31.82 23.88 -18.68
CA LEU A 38 -31.32 22.84 -17.76
C LEU A 38 -32.44 21.95 -17.20
N GLN A 39 -33.60 22.52 -16.86
CA GLN A 39 -34.74 21.73 -16.41
C GLN A 39 -35.25 20.77 -17.49
N LEU A 40 -35.27 21.23 -18.75
CA LEU A 40 -35.66 20.39 -19.87
C LEU A 40 -34.65 19.25 -20.11
N GLU A 41 -33.35 19.52 -20.01
CA GLU A 41 -32.30 18.50 -20.13
C GLU A 41 -32.38 17.47 -18.99
N HIS A 42 -32.66 17.91 -17.76
CA HIS A 42 -32.81 17.04 -16.61
C HIS A 42 -33.97 16.04 -16.81
N GLU A 43 -35.12 16.50 -17.29
CA GLU A 43 -36.27 15.61 -17.51
C GLU A 43 -36.00 14.62 -18.66
N GLN A 44 -35.29 15.04 -19.71
CA GLN A 44 -34.85 14.13 -20.79
C GLN A 44 -33.87 13.05 -20.30
N LEU A 45 -32.97 13.41 -19.38
CA LEU A 45 -32.03 12.46 -18.78
C LEU A 45 -32.76 11.45 -17.89
N LYS A 46 -33.72 11.91 -17.09
CA LYS A 46 -34.56 11.07 -16.24
C LYS A 46 -35.36 10.04 -17.06
N ASP A 47 -35.88 10.44 -18.21
CA ASP A 47 -36.55 9.52 -19.15
C ASP A 47 -35.59 8.48 -19.74
N LYS A 48 -34.33 8.87 -20.04
CA LYS A 48 -33.30 7.93 -20.52
C LYS A 48 -32.92 6.91 -19.45
N VAL A 49 -32.75 7.35 -18.20
CA VAL A 49 -32.44 6.45 -17.07
C VAL A 49 -33.57 5.45 -16.86
N ASN A 50 -34.83 5.91 -16.84
CA ASN A 50 -35.98 5.01 -16.73
C ASN A 50 -36.04 3.96 -17.85
N LYS A 51 -35.69 4.32 -19.09
CA LYS A 51 -35.61 3.36 -20.20
C LYS A 51 -34.49 2.34 -20.01
N GLN A 52 -33.33 2.77 -19.53
CA GLN A 52 -32.21 1.86 -19.24
C GLN A 52 -32.54 0.89 -18.10
N ASP A 53 -33.24 1.35 -17.05
CA ASP A 53 -33.67 0.49 -15.94
C ASP A 53 -34.66 -0.58 -16.42
N GLN A 54 -35.58 -0.23 -17.34
CA GLN A 54 -36.49 -1.19 -17.96
C GLN A 54 -35.76 -2.23 -18.82
N GLU A 55 -34.75 -1.81 -19.60
CA GLU A 55 -33.91 -2.74 -20.38
C GLU A 55 -33.10 -3.66 -19.46
N PHE A 56 -32.58 -3.13 -18.35
CA PHE A 56 -31.82 -3.91 -17.39
C PHE A 56 -32.66 -5.00 -16.72
N GLU A 57 -33.88 -4.69 -16.28
CA GLU A 57 -34.78 -5.70 -15.71
C GLU A 57 -35.19 -6.76 -16.75
N LYS A 58 -35.38 -6.38 -18.02
CA LYS A 58 -35.63 -7.34 -19.10
C LYS A 58 -34.45 -8.31 -19.30
N VAL A 59 -33.21 -7.80 -19.34
CA VAL A 59 -31.99 -8.63 -19.47
C VAL A 59 -31.81 -9.55 -18.26
N LYS A 60 -32.21 -9.09 -17.07
CA LYS A 60 -32.15 -9.88 -15.83
C LYS A 60 -33.18 -11.02 -15.84
N GLU A 61 -34.38 -10.80 -16.33
CA GLU A 61 -35.39 -11.84 -16.56
C GLU A 61 -34.92 -12.87 -17.60
N GLU A 62 -34.37 -12.42 -18.73
CA GLU A 62 -33.80 -13.30 -19.76
C GLU A 62 -32.66 -14.16 -19.21
N ASN A 63 -31.78 -13.58 -18.40
CA ASN A 63 -30.72 -14.33 -17.73
C ASN A 63 -31.25 -15.36 -16.71
N MET A 64 -32.35 -15.06 -16.02
CA MET A 64 -32.99 -16.00 -15.10
C MET A 64 -33.59 -17.19 -15.88
N HIS A 65 -34.23 -16.93 -17.02
CA HIS A 65 -34.72 -17.96 -17.92
C HIS A 65 -33.60 -18.82 -18.50
N LEU A 66 -32.50 -18.20 -18.95
CA LEU A 66 -31.32 -18.91 -19.45
C LEU A 66 -30.69 -19.80 -18.37
N LYS A 67 -30.55 -19.31 -17.12
CA LYS A 67 -30.02 -20.13 -16.01
C LYS A 67 -30.91 -21.33 -15.71
N LYS A 68 -32.24 -21.16 -15.74
CA LYS A 68 -33.20 -22.25 -15.53
C LYS A 68 -33.17 -23.26 -16.69
N ALA A 69 -33.02 -22.79 -17.93
CA ALA A 69 -32.82 -23.66 -19.09
C ALA A 69 -31.49 -24.43 -19.01
N LEU A 70 -30.42 -23.77 -18.56
CA LEU A 70 -29.11 -24.40 -18.38
C LEU A 70 -29.13 -25.47 -17.28
N SER A 71 -29.84 -25.22 -16.17
CA SER A 71 -29.98 -26.21 -15.08
C SER A 71 -30.81 -27.42 -15.53
N LEU A 72 -31.84 -27.20 -16.36
CA LEU A 72 -32.63 -28.29 -16.93
C LEU A 72 -31.83 -29.10 -17.96
N ALA A 73 -31.01 -28.45 -18.78
CA ALA A 73 -30.16 -29.12 -19.75
C ALA A 73 -29.01 -29.92 -19.10
N SER A 74 -28.49 -29.46 -17.96
CA SER A 74 -27.42 -30.16 -17.23
C SER A 74 -27.91 -31.43 -16.51
N VAL A 75 -29.20 -31.51 -16.13
CA VAL A 75 -29.80 -32.74 -15.58
C VAL A 75 -30.00 -33.81 -16.67
N THR A 76 -30.21 -33.41 -17.93
CA THR A 76 -30.39 -34.36 -19.04
C THR A 76 -29.06 -34.93 -19.56
N LEU A 77 -27.96 -34.17 -19.42
CA LEU A 77 -26.62 -34.53 -19.91
C LEU A 77 -25.84 -35.52 -19.00
N GLU A 78 -26.29 -35.79 -17.78
CA GLU A 78 -25.67 -36.80 -16.91
C GLU A 78 -26.10 -38.24 -17.24
N SER A 79 -27.04 -38.44 -18.19
CA SER A 79 -27.51 -39.78 -18.58
C SER A 79 -27.01 -40.28 -19.95
N GLU A 80 -26.41 -39.43 -20.78
CA GLU A 80 -25.91 -39.83 -22.09
C GLU A 80 -24.57 -39.15 -22.41
N VAL A 81 -23.62 -39.95 -22.91
CA VAL A 81 -22.28 -39.60 -23.44
C VAL A 81 -21.10 -39.98 -22.54
N VAL A 82 -20.88 -41.30 -22.53
CA VAL A 82 -19.54 -41.89 -22.66
C VAL A 82 -18.99 -41.54 -24.05
N SER A 83 -17.71 -41.18 -24.10
CA SER A 83 -16.84 -40.98 -25.28
C SER A 83 -17.06 -39.72 -26.13
N GLN A 84 -16.17 -38.73 -25.96
CA GLN A 84 -15.34 -38.16 -27.03
C GLN A 84 -14.30 -37.18 -26.44
N ALA A 85 -13.12 -37.18 -27.05
CA ALA A 85 -11.92 -36.51 -26.57
C ALA A 85 -11.88 -35.02 -26.98
N GLU A 86 -11.55 -34.15 -26.03
CA GLU A 86 -11.14 -32.77 -26.31
C GLU A 86 -9.61 -32.64 -26.22
N ILE A 87 -9.04 -32.05 -27.27
CA ILE A 87 -7.62 -31.80 -27.47
C ILE A 87 -7.19 -30.62 -26.59
N LYS A 88 -6.41 -30.90 -25.54
CA LYS A 88 -5.65 -29.89 -24.78
C LYS A 88 -4.32 -29.61 -25.49
N PRO A 89 -3.88 -28.35 -25.61
CA PRO A 89 -2.55 -28.06 -26.14
C PRO A 89 -1.48 -28.55 -25.15
N LYS A 90 -0.59 -29.42 -25.65
CA LYS A 90 0.67 -29.77 -25.00
C LYS A 90 1.54 -28.52 -24.97
N ILE A 91 1.78 -27.99 -23.78
CA ILE A 91 2.89 -27.08 -23.53
C ILE A 91 4.11 -28.00 -23.40
N ASP A 92 5.11 -27.84 -24.25
CA ASP A 92 6.40 -28.47 -24.01
C ASP A 92 6.97 -27.89 -22.72
N GLU A 93 7.05 -28.74 -21.70
CA GLU A 93 7.82 -28.50 -20.49
C GLU A 93 9.30 -28.47 -20.89
N THR A 94 9.80 -27.28 -21.25
CA THR A 94 11.24 -27.03 -21.15
C THR A 94 11.60 -27.14 -19.68
N SER A 95 12.44 -28.12 -19.38
CA SER A 95 12.95 -28.43 -18.06
C SER A 95 13.77 -27.27 -17.51
N ASP A 96 13.11 -26.36 -16.77
CA ASP A 96 13.79 -25.51 -15.80
C ASP A 96 14.14 -26.39 -14.60
N THR A 97 15.26 -27.10 -14.75
CA THR A 97 16.05 -27.54 -13.60
C THR A 97 16.63 -26.28 -12.97
N ASP A 98 15.85 -25.71 -12.05
CA ASP A 98 16.23 -24.62 -11.16
C ASP A 98 17.38 -25.13 -10.27
N SER A 99 18.57 -25.09 -10.83
CA SER A 99 19.83 -25.33 -10.14
C SER A 99 20.07 -24.10 -9.27
N GLY A 100 19.89 -24.32 -7.97
CA GLY A 100 19.98 -23.33 -6.90
C GLY A 100 21.28 -22.54 -6.88
N VAL A 101 21.30 -21.45 -7.64
CA VAL A 101 22.19 -20.32 -7.42
C VAL A 101 21.30 -19.11 -7.29
N ASN A 102 21.17 -18.60 -6.07
CA ASN A 102 20.55 -17.31 -5.77
C ASN A 102 21.48 -16.20 -6.26
N VAL A 103 21.61 -16.07 -7.58
CA VAL A 103 22.12 -14.85 -8.19
C VAL A 103 21.02 -13.82 -7.95
N GLU A 104 21.36 -12.67 -7.36
CA GLU A 104 20.50 -11.48 -7.43
C GLU A 104 20.01 -11.35 -8.87
N GLN A 105 18.76 -11.76 -9.15
CA GLN A 105 18.22 -11.68 -10.50
C GLN A 105 18.18 -10.19 -10.84
N SER A 106 19.14 -9.75 -11.65
CA SER A 106 19.29 -8.35 -11.97
C SER A 106 17.99 -7.86 -12.60
N ARG A 107 17.35 -6.87 -11.97
CA ARG A 107 16.12 -6.26 -12.50
C ARG A 107 16.34 -5.52 -13.83
N HIS A 108 17.60 -5.31 -14.22
CA HIS A 108 17.98 -4.76 -15.50
C HIS A 108 18.33 -5.88 -16.49
N LEU A 109 17.97 -5.64 -17.75
CA LEU A 109 18.28 -6.49 -18.89
C LEU A 109 19.78 -6.48 -19.22
N LYS A 110 20.37 -7.66 -19.39
CA LYS A 110 21.76 -7.86 -19.81
C LYS A 110 21.83 -8.46 -21.21
N VAL A 111 22.96 -8.26 -21.87
CA VAL A 111 23.27 -8.96 -23.12
C VAL A 111 23.23 -10.46 -22.86
N GLY A 112 22.53 -11.20 -23.72
CA GLY A 112 22.28 -12.64 -23.57
C GLY A 112 20.95 -13.00 -22.89
N ASP A 113 20.25 -12.05 -22.26
CA ASP A 113 18.97 -12.34 -21.61
C ASP A 113 17.88 -12.72 -22.62
N LYS A 114 17.02 -13.67 -22.24
CA LYS A 114 15.80 -14.03 -22.97
C LYS A 114 14.69 -13.03 -22.67
N VAL A 115 14.15 -12.44 -23.72
CA VAL A 115 13.17 -11.36 -23.66
C VAL A 115 11.98 -11.60 -24.56
N LEU A 116 10.91 -10.85 -24.32
CA LEU A 116 9.89 -10.56 -25.31
C LEU A 116 10.17 -9.18 -25.90
N SER A 117 10.22 -9.10 -27.22
CA SER A 117 10.51 -7.86 -27.94
C SER A 117 9.41 -7.56 -28.95
N LEU A 118 9.12 -6.27 -29.16
CA LEU A 118 8.13 -5.83 -30.15
C LEU A 118 8.59 -6.20 -31.56
N HIS A 119 7.71 -6.85 -32.29
CA HIS A 119 7.78 -7.07 -33.73
C HIS A 119 6.61 -6.35 -34.41
N LYS A 120 6.49 -6.52 -35.73
CA LYS A 120 5.51 -5.80 -36.56
C LYS A 120 4.09 -5.88 -35.97
N SER A 121 3.32 -4.81 -36.18
CA SER A 121 1.89 -4.74 -35.85
C SER A 121 1.55 -4.98 -34.37
N TRP A 122 2.36 -4.45 -33.45
CA TRP A 122 2.10 -4.48 -31.99
C TRP A 122 1.96 -5.89 -31.41
N SER A 123 2.78 -6.82 -31.94
CA SER A 123 2.91 -8.19 -31.45
C SER A 123 4.31 -8.40 -30.91
N TYR A 124 4.46 -9.15 -29.84
CA TYR A 124 5.72 -9.39 -29.15
C TYR A 124 6.07 -10.87 -29.21
N TYR A 125 7.35 -11.16 -29.50
CA TYR A 125 7.88 -12.52 -29.66
C TYR A 125 9.16 -12.70 -28.85
N THR A 126 9.55 -13.96 -28.65
CA THR A 126 10.77 -14.29 -27.92
C THR A 126 12.00 -13.91 -28.73
N ALA A 127 12.96 -13.31 -28.04
CA ALA A 127 14.24 -12.91 -28.59
C ALA A 127 15.32 -12.97 -27.52
N THR A 128 16.57 -12.80 -27.93
CA THR A 128 17.73 -12.68 -27.05
C THR A 128 18.36 -11.31 -27.22
N ILE A 129 18.75 -10.65 -26.13
CA ILE A 129 19.43 -9.36 -26.22
C ILE A 129 20.83 -9.54 -26.80
N ASP A 130 21.12 -8.77 -27.85
CA ASP A 130 22.42 -8.71 -28.52
C ASP A 130 23.26 -7.54 -27.99
N SER A 131 22.66 -6.36 -27.88
CA SER A 131 23.32 -5.15 -27.38
C SER A 131 22.31 -4.13 -26.85
N PHE A 132 22.77 -3.15 -26.07
CA PHE A 132 21.99 -2.02 -25.62
C PHE A 132 22.79 -0.73 -25.75
N ASP A 133 22.19 0.28 -26.38
CA ASP A 133 22.74 1.62 -26.49
C ASP A 133 22.08 2.54 -25.45
N VAL A 134 22.86 2.96 -24.46
CA VAL A 134 22.42 3.85 -23.37
C VAL A 134 22.04 5.23 -23.86
N LYS A 135 22.69 5.75 -24.91
CA LYS A 135 22.43 7.11 -25.39
C LYS A 135 21.08 7.20 -26.09
N THR A 136 20.74 6.16 -26.85
CA THR A 136 19.49 6.10 -27.61
C THR A 136 18.38 5.33 -26.89
N LEU A 137 18.70 4.62 -25.80
CA LEU A 137 17.83 3.71 -25.05
C LEU A 137 17.21 2.62 -25.95
N MET A 138 18.01 2.10 -26.88
CA MET A 138 17.63 1.08 -27.85
C MET A 138 18.34 -0.24 -27.55
N TYR A 139 17.59 -1.34 -27.53
CA TYR A 139 18.12 -2.70 -27.57
C TYR A 139 18.25 -3.17 -29.01
N THR A 140 19.32 -3.88 -29.32
CA THR A 140 19.36 -4.80 -30.46
C THR A 140 19.01 -6.19 -29.93
N VAL A 141 18.05 -6.86 -30.56
CA VAL A 141 17.65 -8.23 -30.22
C VAL A 141 17.87 -9.19 -31.39
N ASN A 142 18.21 -10.43 -31.09
CA ASN A 142 18.22 -11.54 -32.03
C ASN A 142 16.95 -12.36 -31.82
N TRP A 143 16.06 -12.38 -32.81
CA TRP A 143 14.85 -13.20 -32.76
C TRP A 143 15.23 -14.68 -32.70
N ASP A 144 14.51 -15.44 -31.86
CA ASP A 144 14.81 -16.87 -31.68
C ASP A 144 14.54 -17.68 -32.95
N ASP A 145 13.69 -17.18 -33.86
CA ASP A 145 13.39 -17.79 -35.17
C ASP A 145 14.42 -17.47 -36.26
N GLY A 146 15.43 -16.66 -35.95
CA GLY A 146 16.49 -16.24 -36.87
C GLY A 146 16.17 -15.01 -37.75
N ASP A 147 14.99 -14.38 -37.59
CA ASP A 147 14.63 -13.17 -38.37
C ASP A 147 15.70 -12.08 -38.19
N ARG A 148 16.08 -11.43 -39.30
CA ARG A 148 17.05 -10.33 -39.33
C ARG A 148 16.41 -8.95 -39.29
N SER A 149 15.10 -8.85 -39.45
CA SER A 149 14.35 -7.60 -39.53
C SER A 149 13.95 -7.07 -38.14
N GLY A 150 13.78 -5.74 -38.03
CA GLY A 150 13.19 -5.11 -36.84
C GLY A 150 13.92 -5.35 -35.52
N ARG A 151 15.23 -5.60 -35.55
CA ARG A 151 16.03 -6.00 -34.37
C ARG A 151 16.26 -4.88 -33.37
N VAL A 152 16.19 -3.62 -33.79
CA VAL A 152 16.48 -2.46 -32.92
C VAL A 152 15.17 -1.94 -32.33
N GLN A 153 15.00 -2.05 -31.02
CA GLN A 153 13.77 -1.76 -30.29
C GLN A 153 14.01 -0.80 -29.13
N LYS A 154 13.07 0.12 -28.90
CA LYS A 154 13.10 1.01 -27.72
C LYS A 154 12.99 0.20 -26.44
N TYR A 155 13.61 0.65 -25.35
CA TYR A 155 13.60 -0.06 -24.06
C TYR A 155 12.19 -0.48 -23.59
N PHE A 156 11.18 0.36 -23.78
CA PHE A 156 9.81 0.07 -23.34
C PHE A 156 9.10 -0.99 -24.19
N ASN A 157 9.67 -1.36 -25.34
CA ASN A 157 9.21 -2.41 -26.23
C ASN A 157 9.90 -3.77 -25.97
N VAL A 158 10.72 -3.86 -24.93
CA VAL A 158 11.42 -5.09 -24.53
C VAL A 158 11.05 -5.43 -23.09
N ALA A 159 10.71 -6.68 -22.81
CA ALA A 159 10.35 -7.16 -21.48
C ALA A 159 11.09 -8.46 -21.15
N LEU A 160 11.44 -8.65 -19.87
CA LEU A 160 12.01 -9.93 -19.42
C LEU A 160 11.00 -11.05 -19.64
N ASN A 161 11.44 -12.18 -20.19
CA ASN A 161 10.59 -13.37 -20.31
C ASN A 161 10.51 -14.14 -18.98
N ARG A 162 10.13 -13.47 -17.89
CA ARG A 162 9.92 -14.05 -16.56
C ARG A 162 8.57 -13.68 -15.97
N THR A 163 8.11 -14.49 -15.02
CA THR A 163 6.93 -14.12 -14.23
C THR A 163 7.25 -12.86 -13.39
N PRO A 164 6.46 -11.77 -13.49
CA PRO A 164 6.67 -10.57 -12.70
C PRO A 164 6.41 -10.85 -11.21
N GLY A 165 7.09 -10.15 -10.31
CA GLY A 165 6.87 -10.18 -8.86
C GLY A 165 5.47 -9.67 -8.47
N GLU A 166 5.01 -9.99 -7.25
CA GLU A 166 3.69 -9.51 -6.79
C GLU A 166 3.62 -7.98 -6.69
N ASP A 167 4.75 -7.35 -6.42
CA ASP A 167 4.95 -5.91 -6.29
C ASP A 167 5.28 -5.22 -7.62
N GLU A 168 5.37 -5.98 -8.73
CA GLU A 168 5.60 -5.46 -10.09
C GLU A 168 4.30 -5.34 -10.89
N ILE A 169 3.17 -5.85 -10.35
CA ILE A 169 1.92 -5.97 -11.11
C ILE A 169 0.67 -5.65 -10.27
N GLY A 170 -0.13 -4.72 -10.77
CA GLY A 170 -1.38 -4.28 -10.15
C GLY A 170 -2.26 -3.53 -11.14
N MET A 171 -3.38 -2.97 -10.68
CA MET A 171 -4.22 -2.12 -11.54
C MET A 171 -3.41 -0.96 -12.12
N GLY A 172 -3.66 -0.66 -13.40
CA GLY A 172 -2.97 0.37 -14.17
C GLY A 172 -1.61 -0.05 -14.76
N THR A 173 -1.08 -1.22 -14.39
CA THR A 173 0.23 -1.68 -14.87
C THR A 173 0.18 -2.07 -16.35
N LEU A 174 1.19 -1.64 -17.12
CA LEU A 174 1.44 -2.11 -18.48
C LEU A 174 2.07 -3.50 -18.45
N VAL A 175 1.45 -4.43 -19.15
CA VAL A 175 1.87 -5.83 -19.19
C VAL A 175 1.91 -6.32 -20.63
N LEU A 176 2.75 -7.31 -20.89
CA LEU A 176 2.59 -8.19 -22.03
C LEU A 176 1.79 -9.41 -21.60
N PHE A 177 0.80 -9.79 -22.39
CA PHE A 177 -0.06 -10.94 -22.13
C PHE A 177 -0.21 -11.82 -23.39
N PRO A 178 -0.38 -13.14 -23.23
CA PRO A 178 -0.46 -14.06 -24.34
C PRO A 178 -1.83 -13.96 -25.02
N GLN A 179 -1.83 -13.84 -26.34
CA GLN A 179 -3.04 -13.96 -27.16
C GLN A 179 -2.67 -14.40 -28.58
N GLY A 180 -3.07 -15.62 -28.92
CA GLY A 180 -2.75 -16.24 -30.21
C GLY A 180 -1.44 -17.03 -30.22
N GLN A 181 -1.28 -17.83 -31.27
CA GLN A 181 -0.08 -18.63 -31.54
C GLN A 181 0.39 -18.34 -32.97
N TYR A 182 1.66 -18.60 -33.25
CA TYR A 182 2.19 -18.55 -34.60
C TYR A 182 2.93 -19.85 -34.92
N ALA A 183 2.81 -20.31 -36.16
CA ALA A 183 3.56 -21.45 -36.67
C ALA A 183 4.96 -20.99 -37.08
N GLY A 184 6.00 -21.76 -36.75
CA GLY A 184 7.33 -21.57 -37.30
C GLY A 184 7.34 -21.87 -38.81
N THR A 185 8.25 -21.23 -39.54
CA THR A 185 8.48 -21.51 -40.97
C THR A 185 9.16 -22.87 -41.14
N GLU A 186 8.89 -23.59 -42.23
CA GLU A 186 9.53 -24.88 -42.54
C GLU A 186 11.07 -24.77 -42.42
N GLY A 187 11.65 -25.54 -41.51
CA GLY A 187 13.10 -25.56 -41.23
C GLY A 187 13.51 -25.00 -39.85
N ASN A 188 12.65 -24.22 -39.19
CA ASN A 188 12.83 -23.74 -37.81
C ASN A 188 11.56 -24.03 -36.98
N ASN A 189 11.52 -25.22 -36.37
CA ASN A 189 10.36 -25.75 -35.60
C ASN A 189 10.18 -25.10 -34.22
N SER A 190 10.03 -23.78 -34.14
CA SER A 190 9.61 -23.11 -32.91
C SER A 190 8.40 -22.21 -33.18
N GLY A 191 7.25 -22.85 -33.41
CA GLY A 191 5.98 -22.17 -33.20
C GLY A 191 5.89 -21.70 -31.75
N GLY A 192 5.30 -20.52 -31.51
CA GLY A 192 5.37 -19.87 -30.22
C GLY A 192 4.08 -19.15 -29.82
N ILE A 193 4.09 -18.63 -28.59
CA ILE A 193 3.02 -17.80 -28.06
C ILE A 193 3.24 -16.38 -28.54
N ARG A 194 2.19 -15.77 -29.10
CA ARG A 194 2.19 -14.35 -29.43
C ARG A 194 1.78 -13.55 -28.19
N TYR A 195 2.57 -12.55 -27.84
CA TYR A 195 2.25 -11.64 -26.74
C TYR A 195 1.81 -10.28 -27.26
N HIS A 196 0.99 -9.60 -26.47
CA HIS A 196 0.48 -8.28 -26.78
C HIS A 196 0.55 -7.36 -25.58
N GLN A 197 0.70 -6.06 -25.83
CA GLN A 197 0.69 -5.06 -24.77
C GLN A 197 -0.74 -4.72 -24.34
N GLY A 198 -0.95 -4.74 -23.03
CA GLY A 198 -2.20 -4.35 -22.39
C GLY A 198 -1.98 -3.60 -21.08
N ARG A 199 -3.07 -3.03 -20.56
CA ARG A 199 -3.13 -2.37 -19.25
C ARG A 199 -4.11 -3.13 -18.36
N ILE A 200 -3.66 -3.48 -17.16
CA ILE A 200 -4.53 -4.14 -16.17
C ILE A 200 -5.60 -3.14 -15.71
N THR A 201 -6.86 -3.54 -15.82
CA THR A 201 -8.01 -2.74 -15.37
C THR A 201 -8.67 -3.33 -14.14
N ARG A 202 -8.43 -4.62 -13.83
CA ARG A 202 -9.02 -5.27 -12.65
C ARG A 202 -8.11 -6.35 -12.08
N VAL A 203 -8.01 -6.38 -10.75
CA VAL A 203 -7.38 -7.46 -9.99
C VAL A 203 -8.38 -8.02 -8.99
N TYR A 204 -8.59 -9.33 -8.98
CA TYR A 204 -9.59 -9.98 -8.12
C TYR A 204 -9.17 -11.40 -7.75
N LYS A 205 -9.81 -11.97 -6.73
CA LYS A 205 -9.60 -13.37 -6.36
C LYS A 205 -10.56 -14.26 -7.14
N GLY A 206 -10.02 -15.25 -7.87
CA GLY A 206 -10.83 -16.28 -8.52
C GLY A 206 -11.44 -17.27 -7.54
N ARG A 207 -12.20 -18.26 -8.04
CA ARG A 207 -12.89 -19.29 -7.24
C ARG A 207 -11.99 -20.09 -6.29
N ILE A 208 -10.69 -20.14 -6.57
CA ILE A 208 -9.67 -20.89 -5.82
C ILE A 208 -8.76 -19.93 -5.02
N GLY A 209 -9.19 -18.68 -4.79
CA GLY A 209 -8.42 -17.67 -4.05
C GLY A 209 -7.19 -17.08 -4.77
N LYS A 210 -6.83 -17.61 -5.94
CA LYS A 210 -5.72 -17.08 -6.78
C LYS A 210 -6.06 -15.68 -7.30
N LYS A 211 -5.07 -14.76 -7.29
CA LYS A 211 -5.19 -13.45 -7.93
C LYS A 211 -5.30 -13.64 -9.45
N LEU A 212 -6.33 -13.06 -10.03
CA LEU A 212 -6.61 -13.00 -11.46
C LEU A 212 -6.58 -11.55 -11.92
N TYR A 213 -6.17 -11.37 -13.17
CA TYR A 213 -5.95 -10.08 -13.80
C TYR A 213 -6.78 -10.00 -15.08
N ASP A 214 -7.57 -8.93 -15.16
CA ASP A 214 -8.22 -8.53 -16.40
C ASP A 214 -7.64 -7.20 -16.86
N GLY A 215 -7.75 -6.95 -18.16
CA GLY A 215 -7.29 -5.72 -18.75
C GLY A 215 -7.68 -5.57 -20.20
N VAL A 216 -7.17 -4.52 -20.81
CA VAL A 216 -7.46 -4.14 -22.19
C VAL A 216 -6.18 -3.91 -22.95
N HIS A 217 -6.20 -4.14 -24.26
CA HIS A 217 -5.09 -3.77 -25.14
C HIS A 217 -4.86 -2.26 -25.11
N THR A 218 -3.61 -1.82 -25.15
CA THR A 218 -3.23 -0.39 -25.21
C THR A 218 -3.18 0.18 -26.62
N LYS A 219 -3.31 -0.70 -27.62
CA LYS A 219 -3.15 -0.40 -29.04
C LYS A 219 -4.27 -1.08 -29.82
N GLY A 220 -4.79 -0.38 -30.84
CA GLY A 220 -5.88 -0.84 -31.70
C GLY A 220 -5.59 -0.66 -33.18
N VAL A 221 -6.63 -0.80 -34.02
CA VAL A 221 -6.54 -0.68 -35.49
C VAL A 221 -5.91 0.64 -35.92
N ASN A 222 -6.28 1.73 -35.25
CA ASN A 222 -5.78 3.07 -35.55
C ASN A 222 -4.27 3.22 -35.29
N ASP A 223 -3.69 2.36 -34.44
CA ASP A 223 -2.24 2.30 -34.21
C ASP A 223 -1.50 1.38 -35.21
N GLY A 224 -2.20 0.82 -36.20
CA GLY A 224 -1.65 -0.18 -37.13
C GLY A 224 -1.53 -1.58 -36.52
N LYS A 225 -2.26 -1.85 -35.43
CA LYS A 225 -2.31 -3.19 -34.83
C LYS A 225 -3.08 -4.16 -35.70
N TRP A 226 -2.55 -5.37 -35.79
CA TRP A 226 -3.28 -6.46 -36.41
C TRP A 226 -4.32 -7.02 -35.44
N VAL A 227 -5.60 -6.79 -35.73
CA VAL A 227 -6.74 -7.24 -34.88
C VAL A 227 -7.60 -8.31 -35.53
N THR A 228 -7.34 -8.66 -36.79
CA THR A 228 -8.19 -9.58 -37.58
C THR A 228 -7.74 -11.04 -37.49
N PHE A 229 -6.75 -11.36 -36.65
CA PHE A 229 -6.32 -12.74 -36.47
C PHE A 229 -7.28 -13.52 -35.57
N GLN A 230 -7.38 -14.83 -35.82
CA GLN A 230 -8.22 -15.72 -35.04
C GLN A 230 -7.74 -15.77 -33.58
N GLY A 231 -8.66 -15.46 -32.65
CA GLY A 231 -8.37 -15.41 -31.21
C GLY A 231 -8.01 -14.03 -30.67
N TYR A 232 -8.05 -12.97 -31.49
CA TYR A 232 -7.96 -11.60 -30.98
C TYR A 232 -9.19 -11.27 -30.10
N SER A 233 -8.92 -10.65 -28.96
CA SER A 233 -9.92 -10.03 -28.08
C SER A 233 -9.34 -8.75 -27.54
N TYR A 234 -10.10 -7.65 -27.62
CA TYR A 234 -9.68 -6.34 -27.08
C TYR A 234 -9.46 -6.38 -25.56
N GLU A 235 -10.19 -7.26 -24.87
CA GLU A 235 -10.05 -7.50 -23.44
C GLU A 235 -9.37 -8.84 -23.18
N PHE A 236 -8.54 -8.91 -22.15
CA PHE A 236 -8.09 -10.17 -21.56
C PHE A 236 -8.72 -10.34 -20.19
N LYS A 237 -9.10 -11.57 -19.85
CA LYS A 237 -9.80 -11.89 -18.59
C LYS A 237 -9.23 -13.14 -17.96
N GLY A 238 -9.15 -13.13 -16.63
CA GLY A 238 -8.81 -14.31 -15.83
C GLY A 238 -7.36 -14.76 -15.97
N LEU A 239 -6.45 -13.88 -16.41
CA LEU A 239 -5.04 -14.24 -16.51
C LEU A 239 -4.41 -14.33 -15.11
N MET A 240 -3.43 -15.21 -14.95
CA MET A 240 -2.61 -15.31 -13.75
C MET A 240 -1.30 -14.54 -13.93
N ARG A 241 -0.61 -14.25 -12.81
CA ARG A 241 0.70 -13.57 -12.83
C ARG A 241 1.71 -14.25 -13.75
N LYS A 242 1.75 -15.58 -13.79
CA LYS A 242 2.64 -16.38 -14.66
C LYS A 242 2.38 -16.19 -16.15
N ASP A 243 1.21 -15.71 -16.53
CA ASP A 243 0.84 -15.46 -17.92
C ASP A 243 1.30 -14.06 -18.37
N LEU A 244 1.73 -13.20 -17.44
CA LEU A 244 2.04 -11.80 -17.73
C LEU A 244 3.55 -11.58 -17.74
N ARG A 245 4.02 -10.59 -18.50
CA ARG A 245 5.40 -10.07 -18.47
C ARG A 245 5.36 -8.56 -18.29
N VAL A 246 6.41 -7.98 -17.71
CA VAL A 246 6.52 -6.54 -17.46
C VAL A 246 7.85 -6.04 -18.02
N SER A 247 7.82 -4.88 -18.69
CA SER A 247 9.05 -4.23 -19.16
C SER A 247 9.88 -3.74 -17.98
N PRO A 248 11.22 -3.82 -18.03
CA PRO A 248 12.07 -3.35 -16.94
C PRO A 248 11.91 -1.84 -16.73
N ASN A 249 12.19 -1.38 -15.51
CA ASN A 249 12.23 0.04 -15.21
C ASN A 249 13.50 0.65 -15.82
N ILE A 250 13.33 1.71 -16.60
CA ILE A 250 14.43 2.37 -17.30
C ILE A 250 15.44 3.01 -16.35
N LEU A 251 15.00 3.49 -15.19
CA LEU A 251 15.87 4.07 -14.18
C LEU A 251 16.78 2.99 -13.56
N ASP A 252 16.32 1.75 -13.46
CA ASP A 252 17.14 0.61 -13.04
C ASP A 252 18.24 0.29 -14.05
N ILE A 253 17.89 0.33 -15.35
CA ILE A 253 18.85 0.12 -16.45
C ILE A 253 19.93 1.21 -16.42
N LEU A 254 19.53 2.47 -16.35
CA LEU A 254 20.46 3.61 -16.32
C LEU A 254 21.33 3.60 -15.06
N ASN A 255 20.79 3.18 -13.92
CA ASN A 255 21.55 3.01 -12.69
C ASN A 255 22.63 1.92 -12.81
N ALA A 256 22.29 0.76 -13.38
CA ALA A 256 23.19 -0.38 -13.51
C ALA A 256 24.33 -0.15 -14.52
N GLN A 257 24.10 0.71 -15.52
CA GLN A 257 25.07 1.06 -16.55
C GLN A 257 26.24 1.94 -16.03
N GLY A 258 26.19 2.38 -14.76
CA GLY A 258 27.37 2.91 -14.05
C GLY A 258 28.16 3.98 -14.81
N MET A 259 27.50 4.99 -15.39
CA MET A 259 28.23 6.06 -16.08
C MET A 259 29.07 6.87 -15.07
N HIS A 260 30.36 6.53 -14.98
CA HIS A 260 31.41 7.47 -14.62
C HIS A 260 31.40 8.57 -15.69
N MET A 261 30.96 9.77 -15.32
CA MET A 261 31.32 10.96 -16.09
C MET A 261 32.78 11.27 -15.75
N ASP A 262 33.67 10.79 -16.62
CA ASP A 262 34.98 11.40 -16.75
C ASP A 262 34.77 12.87 -17.12
N SER A 263 35.22 13.73 -16.22
CA SER A 263 35.35 15.17 -16.40
C SER A 263 36.42 15.46 -17.47
N SER A 264 36.12 15.20 -18.74
CA SER A 264 36.94 15.65 -19.86
C SER A 264 36.23 15.48 -21.20
N SER A 265 35.50 16.50 -21.64
CA SER A 265 35.63 17.03 -23.02
C SER A 265 34.70 18.22 -23.28
N GLU A 266 35.36 19.35 -23.54
CA GLU A 266 34.98 20.45 -24.44
C GLU A 266 33.95 21.50 -23.98
N MET A 267 34.52 22.66 -23.61
CA MET A 267 33.88 23.96 -23.47
C MET A 267 33.09 24.35 -24.71
N GLY A 268 31.77 24.44 -24.57
CA GLY A 268 30.92 25.34 -25.35
C GLY A 268 30.33 26.39 -24.42
N HIS A 269 30.66 27.66 -24.65
CA HIS A 269 30.10 28.81 -23.93
C HIS A 269 28.58 28.88 -24.12
N GLU A 270 27.81 28.37 -23.15
CA GLU A 270 26.42 28.78 -22.94
C GLU A 270 26.25 29.45 -21.58
N VAL A 271 25.50 30.54 -21.61
CA VAL A 271 25.32 31.50 -20.52
C VAL A 271 24.72 30.80 -19.30
N ALA A 272 25.44 30.84 -18.17
CA ALA A 272 25.02 30.25 -16.91
C ALA A 272 23.71 30.88 -16.41
N THR A 273 22.63 30.09 -16.40
CA THR A 273 21.48 30.30 -15.52
C THR A 273 21.81 29.75 -14.12
N PRO A 274 21.15 30.24 -13.05
CA PRO A 274 21.45 29.83 -11.67
C PRO A 274 21.15 28.35 -11.33
N ASP A 275 20.72 27.53 -12.31
CA ASP A 275 20.41 26.11 -12.15
C ASP A 275 21.58 25.16 -12.49
N ASN A 276 22.76 25.69 -12.79
CA ASN A 276 23.95 24.90 -13.18
C ASN A 276 24.88 24.53 -12.01
N ASP A 277 24.46 24.70 -10.76
CA ASP A 277 25.24 24.24 -9.63
C ASP A 277 24.97 22.74 -9.41
N GLU A 278 25.94 21.89 -9.77
CA GLU A 278 25.93 20.43 -9.57
C GLU A 278 25.94 20.00 -8.08
N SER A 279 25.57 20.89 -7.17
CA SER A 279 25.47 20.64 -5.74
C SER A 279 24.25 19.76 -5.41
N ALA A 280 24.43 18.80 -4.50
CA ALA A 280 23.43 17.78 -4.20
C ALA A 280 22.13 18.39 -3.67
N TYR A 281 20.98 18.23 -4.34
CA TYR A 281 19.68 18.75 -3.86
C TYR A 281 19.30 18.19 -2.48
N ASP A 282 18.52 18.93 -1.71
CA ASP A 282 18.04 18.47 -0.40
C ASP A 282 16.82 17.56 -0.62
N VAL A 283 15.90 17.99 -1.49
CA VAL A 283 14.62 17.31 -1.76
C VAL A 283 14.43 17.08 -3.26
N PHE A 284 13.96 15.89 -3.64
CA PHE A 284 13.41 15.60 -4.97
C PHE A 284 11.89 15.45 -4.87
N ILE A 285 11.12 16.19 -5.65
CA ILE A 285 9.66 16.04 -5.70
C ILE A 285 9.26 15.27 -6.96
N SER A 286 8.72 14.07 -6.75
CA SER A 286 8.03 13.28 -7.76
C SER A 286 6.55 13.65 -7.74
N TYR A 287 5.99 14.09 -8.88
CA TYR A 287 4.58 14.46 -8.99
C TYR A 287 4.02 14.23 -10.39
N SER A 288 2.70 14.11 -10.53
CA SER A 288 2.06 14.12 -11.85
C SER A 288 1.78 15.55 -12.29
N LYS A 289 2.20 15.91 -13.51
CA LYS A 289 1.92 17.22 -14.12
C LYS A 289 0.42 17.52 -14.20
N LEU A 290 -0.44 16.49 -14.23
CA LEU A 290 -1.89 16.64 -14.19
C LEU A 290 -2.42 17.21 -12.87
N ASN A 291 -1.67 17.12 -11.77
CA ASN A 291 -2.05 17.69 -10.48
C ASN A 291 -1.61 19.15 -10.28
N SER A 292 -1.00 19.78 -11.30
CA SER A 292 -0.60 21.18 -11.23
C SER A 292 -1.33 22.02 -12.28
N ASN A 293 -2.07 23.03 -11.83
CA ASN A 293 -2.80 23.92 -12.72
C ASN A 293 -1.85 24.77 -13.57
N LEU A 294 -0.70 25.14 -13.00
CA LEU A 294 0.38 25.82 -13.72
C LEU A 294 0.97 24.93 -14.82
N ALA A 295 1.16 23.63 -14.58
CA ALA A 295 1.67 22.72 -15.61
C ALA A 295 0.66 22.53 -16.76
N LEU A 296 -0.63 22.46 -16.44
CA LEU A 296 -1.71 22.43 -17.44
C LEU A 296 -1.73 23.73 -18.27
N GLU A 297 -1.61 24.89 -17.64
CA GLU A 297 -1.58 26.21 -18.30
C GLU A 297 -0.37 26.39 -19.21
N ASN A 298 0.77 25.84 -18.79
CA ASN A 298 2.01 25.90 -19.56
C ASN A 298 2.05 24.91 -20.74
N GLY A 299 1.01 24.08 -20.92
CA GLY A 299 0.95 23.08 -21.98
C GLY A 299 1.98 21.95 -21.79
N GLU A 300 2.34 21.64 -20.55
CA GLU A 300 3.34 20.62 -20.23
C GLU A 300 2.77 19.19 -20.22
N VAL A 301 1.45 19.08 -20.35
CA VAL A 301 0.72 17.81 -20.45
C VAL A 301 0.34 17.58 -21.92
N GLY A 302 0.76 16.45 -22.49
CA GLY A 302 0.44 16.12 -23.87
C GLY A 302 -1.07 15.92 -24.11
N ALA A 303 -1.56 16.32 -25.28
CA ALA A 303 -2.99 16.30 -25.65
C ALA A 303 -3.68 14.92 -25.53
N GLY A 304 -2.92 13.82 -25.49
CA GLY A 304 -3.43 12.45 -25.33
C GLY A 304 -3.36 11.87 -23.90
N ALA A 305 -2.87 12.63 -22.92
CA ALA A 305 -2.72 12.16 -21.53
C ALA A 305 -3.94 12.45 -20.63
N LEU A 306 -4.91 13.21 -21.16
CA LEU A 306 -6.08 13.67 -20.44
C LEU A 306 -7.29 12.77 -20.74
N GLY A 307 -7.81 12.09 -19.71
CA GLY A 307 -9.10 11.40 -19.78
C GLY A 307 -10.31 12.34 -19.58
N LYS A 308 -10.05 13.60 -19.25
CA LYS A 308 -11.00 14.68 -18.91
C LYS A 308 -10.62 15.96 -19.66
N SER A 309 -11.51 16.94 -19.77
CA SER A 309 -11.12 18.26 -20.30
C SER A 309 -10.08 18.94 -19.39
N VAL A 310 -9.29 19.87 -19.94
CA VAL A 310 -8.31 20.63 -19.14
C VAL A 310 -9.02 21.41 -18.03
N GLU A 311 -10.19 21.95 -18.33
CA GLU A 311 -11.06 22.69 -17.42
C GLU A 311 -11.57 21.82 -16.27
N GLU A 312 -12.02 20.59 -16.57
CA GLU A 312 -12.41 19.60 -15.56
C GLU A 312 -11.24 19.23 -14.66
N GLN A 313 -10.05 18.98 -15.23
CA GLN A 313 -8.87 18.64 -14.43
C GLN A 313 -8.46 19.81 -13.52
N LYS A 314 -8.53 21.05 -14.03
CA LYS A 314 -8.26 22.25 -13.22
C LYS A 314 -9.26 22.42 -12.08
N ALA A 315 -10.54 22.15 -12.32
CA ALA A 315 -11.57 22.21 -11.30
C ALA A 315 -11.32 21.18 -10.18
N LEU A 316 -10.92 19.96 -10.55
CA LEU A 316 -10.54 18.91 -9.58
C LEU A 316 -9.32 19.32 -8.75
N ASN A 317 -8.30 19.87 -9.39
CA ASN A 317 -7.09 20.36 -8.70
C ASN A 317 -7.39 21.56 -7.78
N GLY A 318 -8.43 22.34 -8.06
CA GLY A 318 -8.78 23.56 -7.29
C GLY A 318 -9.10 23.33 -5.82
N GLN A 319 -9.41 22.09 -5.42
CA GLN A 319 -9.64 21.73 -4.01
C GLN A 319 -8.34 21.40 -3.27
N SER A 320 -7.32 20.91 -3.98
CA SER A 320 -6.04 20.42 -3.45
C SER A 320 -4.94 21.49 -3.51
N CYS A 321 -3.89 21.31 -2.72
CA CYS A 321 -2.67 22.09 -2.88
C CYS A 321 -1.92 21.68 -4.16
N ASP A 322 -1.43 22.66 -4.91
CA ASP A 322 -0.62 22.43 -6.12
C ASP A 322 0.80 22.00 -5.74
N PRO A 323 1.35 20.91 -6.30
CA PRO A 323 2.73 20.48 -6.05
C PRO A 323 3.78 21.57 -6.28
N ARG A 324 3.58 22.47 -7.25
CA ARG A 324 4.49 23.59 -7.50
C ARG A 324 4.43 24.65 -6.42
N TRP A 325 3.25 24.88 -5.84
CA TRP A 325 3.14 25.72 -4.65
C TRP A 325 3.91 25.10 -3.49
N ILE A 326 3.84 23.77 -3.31
CA ILE A 326 4.60 23.06 -2.28
C ILE A 326 6.10 23.26 -2.47
N LYS A 327 6.61 23.07 -3.70
CA LYS A 327 8.01 23.36 -4.07
C LYS A 327 8.40 24.79 -3.66
N GLN A 328 7.59 25.78 -4.02
CA GLN A 328 7.87 27.18 -3.72
C GLN A 328 7.96 27.46 -2.22
N GLN A 329 7.12 26.83 -1.40
CA GLN A 329 7.20 27.00 0.06
C GLN A 329 8.46 26.36 0.62
N LEU A 330 8.84 25.16 0.17
CA LEU A 330 10.07 24.51 0.61
C LEU A 330 11.33 25.32 0.23
N VAL A 331 11.35 25.91 -0.97
CA VAL A 331 12.42 26.83 -1.39
C VAL A 331 12.47 28.08 -0.49
N LYS A 332 11.32 28.62 -0.08
CA LYS A 332 11.27 29.73 0.89
C LYS A 332 11.83 29.35 2.26
N GLN A 333 11.76 28.08 2.65
CA GLN A 333 12.41 27.55 3.86
C GLN A 333 13.93 27.33 3.69
N GLY A 334 14.50 27.72 2.55
CA GLY A 334 15.93 27.60 2.26
C GLY A 334 16.36 26.23 1.74
N LEU A 335 15.43 25.34 1.43
CA LEU A 335 15.73 24.02 0.87
C LEU A 335 16.01 24.09 -0.63
N ARG A 336 17.00 23.34 -1.10
CA ARG A 336 17.23 23.12 -2.53
C ARG A 336 16.34 21.98 -3.00
N VAL A 337 15.31 22.34 -3.75
CA VAL A 337 14.28 21.41 -4.20
C VAL A 337 14.35 21.20 -5.70
N TRP A 338 14.53 19.95 -6.12
CA TRP A 338 14.40 19.57 -7.51
C TRP A 338 12.97 19.10 -7.82
N MET A 339 12.44 19.57 -8.95
CA MET A 339 11.15 19.17 -9.50
C MET A 339 11.20 19.37 -11.02
N ASP A 340 10.68 18.42 -11.80
CA ASP A 340 10.57 18.58 -13.26
C ASP A 340 9.48 19.60 -13.63
N GLU A 341 9.89 20.79 -14.09
CA GLU A 341 9.01 21.84 -14.60
C GLU A 341 9.19 22.07 -16.12
N SER A 342 9.83 21.12 -16.80
CA SER A 342 10.16 21.25 -18.22
C SER A 342 8.96 20.95 -19.13
N ARG A 343 8.85 21.71 -20.24
CA ARG A 343 7.86 21.44 -21.31
C ARG A 343 8.26 20.29 -22.21
N GLN A 344 9.54 19.92 -22.23
CA GLN A 344 10.12 18.87 -23.07
C GLN A 344 10.40 17.62 -22.22
N PRO A 345 10.50 16.43 -22.83
CA PRO A 345 10.94 15.23 -22.12
C PRO A 345 12.31 15.46 -21.48
N ILE A 346 12.39 15.28 -20.15
CA ILE A 346 13.65 15.42 -19.42
C ILE A 346 14.59 14.25 -19.72
N GLU A 347 15.89 14.52 -19.74
CA GLU A 347 16.90 13.46 -19.82
C GLU A 347 16.82 12.58 -18.56
N LEU A 348 16.47 11.31 -18.74
CA LEU A 348 16.29 10.37 -17.63
C LEU A 348 17.57 10.18 -16.79
N ASN A 349 18.75 10.35 -17.38
CA ASN A 349 20.03 10.34 -16.66
C ASN A 349 20.12 11.45 -15.61
N LYS A 350 19.63 12.65 -15.95
CA LYS A 350 19.56 13.77 -15.00
C LYS A 350 18.67 13.40 -13.82
N VAL A 351 17.52 12.78 -14.08
CA VAL A 351 16.59 12.31 -13.03
C VAL A 351 17.27 11.28 -12.13
N VAL A 352 17.89 10.25 -12.68
CA VAL A 352 18.63 9.22 -11.91
C VAL A 352 19.70 9.86 -11.02
N ASN A 353 20.49 10.78 -11.57
CA ASN A 353 21.57 11.42 -10.84
C ASN A 353 21.06 12.29 -9.68
N VAL A 354 20.00 13.07 -9.92
CA VAL A 354 19.38 13.89 -8.87
C VAL A 354 18.78 12.98 -7.79
N MET A 355 18.01 11.95 -8.16
CA MET A 355 17.40 11.02 -7.20
C MET A 355 18.45 10.27 -6.37
N LYS A 356 19.62 9.95 -6.94
CA LYS A 356 20.74 9.37 -6.18
C LYS A 356 21.35 10.35 -5.18
N ARG A 357 21.51 11.62 -5.59
CA ARG A 357 22.20 12.65 -4.80
C ARG A 357 21.29 13.37 -3.79
N CYS A 358 19.97 13.36 -3.99
CA CYS A 358 19.06 14.00 -3.05
C CYS A 358 19.05 13.32 -1.68
N GLN A 359 18.70 14.03 -0.62
CA GLN A 359 18.63 13.45 0.73
C GLN A 359 17.31 12.70 0.94
N ILE A 360 16.21 13.26 0.43
CA ILE A 360 14.88 12.67 0.52
C ILE A 360 14.06 12.89 -0.76
N ILE A 361 13.11 11.99 -1.00
CA ILE A 361 12.12 12.08 -2.07
C ILE A 361 10.74 12.36 -1.48
N ILE A 362 10.05 13.38 -1.97
CA ILE A 362 8.62 13.59 -1.72
C ILE A 362 7.85 13.01 -2.91
N SER A 363 6.90 12.12 -2.64
CA SER A 363 6.01 11.57 -3.66
C SER A 363 4.62 12.17 -3.50
N CYS A 364 4.22 13.03 -4.43
CA CYS A 364 2.90 13.65 -4.49
C CYS A 364 1.88 12.68 -5.09
N ILE A 365 1.35 11.78 -4.27
CA ILE A 365 0.48 10.67 -4.64
C ILE A 365 -0.94 11.17 -4.92
N SER A 366 -1.50 10.66 -6.01
CA SER A 366 -2.84 10.92 -6.52
C SER A 366 -3.21 9.79 -7.49
N ASN A 367 -4.44 9.78 -8.00
CA ASN A 367 -4.80 8.85 -9.08
C ASN A 367 -4.00 9.13 -10.36
N GLU A 368 -3.77 10.40 -10.68
CA GLU A 368 -2.96 10.80 -11.83
C GLU A 368 -1.50 10.38 -11.67
N TYR A 369 -0.97 10.46 -10.45
CA TYR A 369 0.36 9.95 -10.10
C TYR A 369 0.43 8.43 -10.28
N ALA A 370 -0.58 7.70 -9.81
CA ALA A 370 -0.63 6.25 -9.98
C ALA A 370 -0.79 5.84 -11.45
N ASN A 371 -1.50 6.62 -12.25
CA ASN A 371 -1.73 6.32 -13.66
C ASN A 371 -0.57 6.72 -14.58
N SER A 372 0.27 7.66 -14.16
CA SER A 372 1.46 8.09 -14.91
C SER A 372 2.60 7.07 -14.83
N ASP A 373 3.11 6.66 -16.00
CA ASP A 373 4.20 5.69 -16.08
C ASP A 373 5.50 6.23 -15.47
N ASN A 374 5.80 7.53 -15.68
CA ASN A 374 7.02 8.18 -15.19
C ASN A 374 7.08 8.19 -13.66
N THR A 375 6.03 8.68 -13.02
CA THR A 375 5.91 8.76 -11.55
C THR A 375 5.95 7.38 -10.89
N ARG A 376 5.33 6.36 -11.50
CA ARG A 376 5.45 4.98 -11.03
C ARG A 376 6.88 4.46 -11.13
N MET A 377 7.56 4.72 -12.25
CA MET A 377 8.95 4.31 -12.44
C MET A 377 9.87 5.00 -11.43
N GLU A 378 9.69 6.31 -11.18
CA GLU A 378 10.42 7.05 -10.15
C GLU A 378 10.20 6.45 -8.76
N LEU A 379 8.95 6.20 -8.36
CA LEU A 379 8.65 5.61 -7.05
C LEU A 379 9.24 4.20 -6.89
N GLN A 380 9.12 3.37 -7.93
CA GLN A 380 9.70 2.02 -7.92
C GLN A 380 11.23 2.06 -7.85
N PHE A 381 11.87 2.97 -8.61
CA PHE A 381 13.31 3.16 -8.58
C PHE A 381 13.78 3.60 -7.19
N ALA A 382 13.11 4.59 -6.62
CA ALA A 382 13.37 5.12 -5.28
C ALA A 382 13.28 4.05 -4.19
N LYS A 383 12.16 3.32 -4.12
CA LYS A 383 11.93 2.29 -3.09
C LYS A 383 12.80 1.06 -3.31
N LYS A 384 12.84 0.54 -4.55
CA LYS A 384 13.31 -0.82 -4.79
C LYS A 384 14.77 -0.90 -5.21
N THR A 385 15.32 0.16 -5.79
CA THR A 385 16.66 0.12 -6.40
C THR A 385 17.65 0.96 -5.62
N ILE A 386 17.35 2.24 -5.37
CA ILE A 386 18.24 3.11 -4.60
C ILE A 386 17.90 3.16 -3.11
N LYS A 387 16.80 2.51 -2.68
CA LYS A 387 16.32 2.44 -1.28
C LYS A 387 16.33 3.81 -0.58
N LYS A 388 15.95 4.87 -1.29
CA LYS A 388 15.94 6.25 -0.77
C LYS A 388 14.73 6.44 0.14
N SER A 389 14.88 7.22 1.20
CA SER A 389 13.76 7.64 2.05
C SER A 389 12.71 8.38 1.22
N ILE A 390 11.45 8.03 1.42
CA ILE A 390 10.32 8.63 0.72
C ILE A 390 9.36 9.19 1.76
N LEU A 391 8.92 10.43 1.56
CA LEU A 391 7.84 11.06 2.29
C LEU A 391 6.61 11.16 1.38
N PRO A 392 5.63 10.25 1.53
CA PRO A 392 4.36 10.34 0.83
C PRO A 392 3.58 11.60 1.21
N ILE A 393 3.10 12.34 0.22
CA ILE A 393 2.07 13.36 0.42
C ILE A 393 0.94 13.12 -0.57
N VAL A 394 -0.31 13.37 -0.16
CA VAL A 394 -1.47 13.13 -1.02
C VAL A 394 -1.96 14.44 -1.59
N VAL A 395 -2.08 14.51 -2.92
CA VAL A 395 -2.53 15.69 -3.67
C VAL A 395 -3.59 15.29 -4.70
N GLY A 396 -4.17 16.29 -5.37
CA GLY A 396 -5.19 16.12 -6.39
C GLY A 396 -6.59 15.98 -5.81
N GLY A 397 -7.60 16.24 -6.64
CA GLY A 397 -9.00 16.01 -6.29
C GLY A 397 -9.49 14.68 -6.84
N GLY A 398 -10.18 13.87 -6.03
CA GLY A 398 -10.78 12.61 -6.47
C GLY A 398 -10.85 11.53 -5.38
N GLU A 399 -11.33 10.34 -5.78
CA GLU A 399 -11.39 9.17 -4.90
C GLU A 399 -10.00 8.54 -4.68
N TRP A 400 -9.83 7.74 -3.64
CA TRP A 400 -8.55 7.13 -3.26
C TRP A 400 -8.20 5.86 -4.06
N GLU A 401 -8.49 5.84 -5.37
CA GLU A 401 -8.30 4.66 -6.23
C GLU A 401 -6.84 4.20 -6.31
N TRP A 402 -5.90 5.15 -6.23
CA TRP A 402 -4.46 4.88 -6.21
C TRP A 402 -4.05 3.87 -5.12
N GLN A 403 -4.80 3.74 -4.02
CA GLN A 403 -4.55 2.77 -2.96
C GLN A 403 -4.62 1.32 -3.46
N LEU A 404 -5.39 1.07 -4.52
CA LEU A 404 -5.57 -0.26 -5.12
C LEU A 404 -4.55 -0.54 -6.25
N THR A 405 -3.67 0.42 -6.53
CA THR A 405 -2.64 0.31 -7.58
C THR A 405 -1.30 -0.13 -7.00
N VAL A 406 -0.30 -0.34 -7.86
CA VAL A 406 1.08 -0.63 -7.42
C VAL A 406 1.65 0.50 -6.56
N VAL A 407 1.23 1.76 -6.77
CA VAL A 407 1.66 2.87 -5.91
C VAL A 407 1.18 2.65 -4.48
N GLY A 408 -0.11 2.35 -4.30
CA GLY A 408 -0.69 2.03 -2.99
C GLY A 408 0.01 0.87 -2.28
N LEU A 409 0.40 -0.17 -3.04
CA LEU A 409 1.17 -1.28 -2.50
C LEU A 409 2.58 -0.88 -2.04
N LEU A 410 3.27 -0.01 -2.78
CA LEU A 410 4.66 0.41 -2.49
C LEU A 410 4.79 1.35 -1.30
N ILE A 411 3.70 2.04 -0.96
CA ILE A 411 3.62 2.93 0.20
C ILE A 411 2.73 2.34 1.30
N ALA A 412 2.31 1.08 1.17
CA ALA A 412 1.50 0.41 2.18
C ALA A 412 2.27 0.34 3.51
N GLY A 413 1.68 0.92 4.56
CA GLY A 413 2.32 1.03 5.87
C GLY A 413 3.14 2.31 6.10
N GLU A 414 3.29 3.16 5.07
CA GLU A 414 3.91 4.48 5.21
C GLU A 414 2.86 5.51 5.64
N LEU A 415 3.25 6.42 6.53
CA LEU A 415 2.43 7.60 6.85
C LEU A 415 2.50 8.62 5.71
N TYR A 416 1.40 9.30 5.43
CA TYR A 416 1.34 10.34 4.41
C TYR A 416 0.76 11.65 4.96
N ILE A 417 1.19 12.77 4.39
CA ILE A 417 0.61 14.09 4.70
C ILE A 417 -0.45 14.43 3.66
N ASP A 418 -1.67 14.63 4.12
CA ASP A 418 -2.81 14.95 3.26
C ASP A 418 -2.86 16.44 2.88
N PHE A 419 -2.62 16.74 1.61
CA PHE A 419 -2.68 18.06 0.98
C PHE A 419 -3.89 18.21 0.04
N THR A 420 -4.88 17.31 0.09
CA THR A 420 -6.09 17.34 -0.77
C THR A 420 -7.04 18.48 -0.44
N ASP A 421 -6.86 19.14 0.72
CA ASP A 421 -7.65 20.28 1.18
C ASP A 421 -6.78 21.53 1.30
N SER A 422 -6.90 22.41 0.30
CA SER A 422 -6.15 23.67 0.20
C SER A 422 -6.44 24.64 1.35
N SER A 423 -7.57 24.51 2.07
CA SER A 423 -7.85 25.35 3.24
C SER A 423 -6.91 25.05 4.41
N LYS A 424 -6.30 23.86 4.44
CA LYS A 424 -5.36 23.41 5.48
C LYS A 424 -3.90 23.52 5.05
N ALA A 425 -3.63 24.12 3.89
CA ALA A 425 -2.31 24.15 3.25
C ALA A 425 -1.19 24.62 4.19
N THR A 426 -1.42 25.67 4.97
CA THR A 426 -0.42 26.21 5.91
C THR A 426 -0.05 25.22 7.00
N ALA A 427 -1.05 24.65 7.69
CA ALA A 427 -0.80 23.68 8.76
C ALA A 427 -0.17 22.39 8.22
N LYS A 428 -0.54 21.97 7.01
CA LYS A 428 0.07 20.82 6.33
C LYS A 428 1.50 21.09 5.86
N MET A 429 1.79 22.32 5.46
CA MET A 429 3.15 22.75 5.15
C MET A 429 4.04 22.74 6.38
N GLU A 430 3.53 23.15 7.55
CA GLU A 430 4.26 23.04 8.82
C GLU A 430 4.61 21.58 9.12
N GLN A 431 3.62 20.67 9.02
CA GLN A 431 3.84 19.21 9.17
C GLN A 431 4.92 18.71 8.19
N LEU A 432 4.87 19.14 6.93
CA LEU A 432 5.83 18.73 5.91
C LEU A 432 7.26 19.23 6.22
N VAL A 433 7.42 20.47 6.66
CA VAL A 433 8.72 21.03 7.01
C VAL A 433 9.30 20.34 8.24
N GLU A 434 8.46 20.06 9.24
CA GLU A 434 8.84 19.32 10.45
C GLU A 434 9.31 17.89 10.11
N ALA A 435 8.62 17.23 9.19
CA ALA A 435 9.01 15.91 8.67
C ALA A 435 10.34 15.94 7.91
N LEU A 436 10.56 16.98 7.10
CA LEU A 436 11.78 17.16 6.32
C LEU A 436 13.00 17.48 7.21
N ALA A 437 12.83 18.19 8.32
CA ALA A 437 13.92 18.59 9.21
C ALA A 437 14.75 17.40 9.76
N LYS A 438 14.21 16.17 9.70
CA LYS A 438 14.92 14.92 10.07
C LYS A 438 15.94 14.47 9.04
N TYR A 439 15.74 14.88 7.80
CA TYR A 439 16.53 14.46 6.66
C TYR A 439 17.43 15.58 6.15
N VAL A 440 16.98 16.84 6.26
CA VAL A 440 17.64 18.03 5.70
C VAL A 440 17.76 19.13 6.76
N HIS A 441 18.83 19.92 6.70
CA HIS A 441 19.01 21.06 7.60
C HIS A 441 18.19 22.27 7.13
N VAL A 442 17.13 22.62 7.87
CA VAL A 442 16.26 23.78 7.57
C VAL A 442 16.77 24.99 8.38
N GLN A 443 16.92 26.17 7.75
CA GLN A 443 17.27 27.39 8.49
C GLN A 443 16.09 27.85 9.34
N GLU A 444 16.27 27.90 10.67
CA GLU A 444 15.31 28.53 11.57
C GLU A 444 15.23 30.04 11.26
N ARG A 445 14.13 30.49 10.63
CA ARG A 445 13.77 31.91 10.57
C ARG A 445 12.38 32.13 11.17
N SER A 446 12.38 32.99 12.18
CA SER A 446 11.27 33.52 12.95
C SER A 446 10.04 33.86 12.11
N PHE A 447 8.97 33.07 12.27
CA PHE A 447 7.62 33.58 12.02
C PHE A 447 7.25 34.48 13.20
N GLN A 448 6.72 35.67 12.89
CA GLN A 448 6.28 36.64 13.88
C GLN A 448 5.39 35.98 14.92
N GLU A 449 5.86 36.03 16.17
CA GLU A 449 5.14 35.57 17.34
C GLU A 449 3.79 36.28 17.45
N SER A 450 2.73 35.49 17.57
CA SER A 450 1.46 35.85 18.17
C SER A 450 1.07 34.71 19.11
N PRO A 451 0.42 35.01 20.23
CA PRO A 451 1.06 34.95 21.53
C PRO A 451 1.21 33.52 22.07
N THR A 452 2.44 33.20 22.46
CA THR A 452 2.81 32.21 23.50
C THR A 452 2.00 30.90 23.52
N LYS A 453 2.42 29.92 22.73
CA LYS A 453 2.52 28.56 23.27
C LYS A 453 3.84 28.49 24.04
N SER A 454 3.75 28.78 25.34
CA SER A 454 4.74 28.31 26.30
C SER A 454 5.13 26.88 25.93
N ILE A 455 6.43 26.58 26.01
CA ILE A 455 6.92 25.20 26.09
C ILE A 455 6.23 24.58 27.30
N VAL A 456 5.06 23.98 27.07
CA VAL A 456 4.43 23.08 28.01
C VAL A 456 5.31 21.87 27.94
N THR A 457 6.09 21.63 28.98
CA THR A 457 6.54 20.29 29.33
C THR A 457 5.29 19.43 29.35
N THR A 458 5.02 18.72 28.25
CA THR A 458 3.82 17.91 28.09
C THR A 458 3.87 16.84 29.17
N LYS A 459 2.96 16.94 30.14
CA LYS A 459 2.75 15.91 31.17
C LYS A 459 2.68 14.56 30.45
N ALA A 460 3.35 13.53 30.95
CA ALA A 460 3.26 12.19 30.37
C ALA A 460 1.79 11.75 30.29
N PRO A 461 1.39 10.98 29.26
CA PRO A 461 0.00 10.52 29.14
C PRO A 461 -0.38 9.66 30.35
N GLU A 462 -1.57 9.88 30.88
CA GLU A 462 -2.12 9.10 32.00
C GLU A 462 -2.83 7.86 31.47
N VAL A 463 -3.52 8.01 30.34
CA VAL A 463 -4.34 6.98 29.70
C VAL A 463 -3.89 6.78 28.26
N PHE A 464 -3.77 5.53 27.82
CA PHE A 464 -3.60 5.18 26.41
C PHE A 464 -4.91 4.64 25.85
N ILE A 465 -5.31 5.08 24.65
CA ILE A 465 -6.52 4.62 23.98
C ILE A 465 -6.13 3.77 22.77
N SER A 466 -6.42 2.47 22.85
CA SER A 466 -6.27 1.52 21.75
C SER A 466 -7.64 1.18 21.18
N TYR A 467 -7.82 1.38 19.86
CA TYR A 467 -9.09 1.13 19.18
C TYR A 467 -8.86 0.75 17.71
N CYS A 468 -9.89 0.19 17.06
CA CYS A 468 -9.89 0.00 15.62
C CYS A 468 -10.50 1.23 14.94
N TRP A 469 -9.87 1.76 13.89
CA TRP A 469 -10.31 2.99 13.24
C TRP A 469 -11.74 2.90 12.68
N THR A 470 -12.17 1.73 12.23
CA THR A 470 -13.54 1.49 11.73
C THR A 470 -14.60 1.62 12.81
N ASN A 471 -14.22 1.59 14.10
CA ASN A 471 -15.14 1.84 15.21
C ASN A 471 -15.24 3.33 15.58
N SER A 472 -14.55 4.24 14.87
CA SER A 472 -14.67 5.69 15.09
C SER A 472 -15.58 6.35 14.07
N MET A 473 -16.70 6.90 14.54
CA MET A 473 -17.61 7.70 13.73
C MET A 473 -16.93 8.96 13.21
N THR A 474 -16.14 9.63 14.06
CA THR A 474 -15.32 10.79 13.68
C THR A 474 -14.36 10.45 12.52
N ALA A 475 -13.72 9.28 12.53
CA ALA A 475 -12.84 8.85 11.44
C ALA A 475 -13.62 8.64 10.13
N TYR A 476 -14.82 8.09 10.22
CA TYR A 476 -15.69 7.87 9.07
C TYR A 476 -16.21 9.19 8.48
N GLU A 477 -16.65 10.12 9.32
CA GLU A 477 -17.09 11.46 8.90
C GLU A 477 -15.95 12.26 8.27
N ALA A 478 -14.72 12.10 8.79
CA ALA A 478 -13.50 12.65 8.22
C ALA A 478 -13.03 11.92 6.93
N LYS A 479 -13.73 10.87 6.50
CA LYS A 479 -13.40 10.01 5.34
C LYS A 479 -12.05 9.30 5.44
N GLU A 480 -11.54 9.11 6.66
CA GLU A 480 -10.31 8.36 6.94
C GLU A 480 -10.53 6.84 6.86
N VAL A 481 -11.77 6.38 7.04
CA VAL A 481 -12.19 4.98 6.88
C VAL A 481 -13.41 4.85 5.97
N LYS A 482 -13.47 3.76 5.20
CA LYS A 482 -14.56 3.51 4.22
C LYS A 482 -15.87 3.07 4.85
N GLN A 483 -15.80 2.49 6.04
CA GLN A 483 -16.93 1.91 6.73
C GLN A 483 -16.85 2.24 8.21
N TYR A 484 -18.03 2.40 8.79
CA TYR A 484 -18.22 2.63 10.21
C TYR A 484 -18.97 1.44 10.82
N VAL A 485 -18.44 0.90 11.92
CA VAL A 485 -19.08 -0.16 12.71
C VAL A 485 -19.14 0.29 14.18
N GLY A 486 -20.33 0.73 14.60
CA GLY A 486 -20.55 1.24 15.95
C GLY A 486 -21.89 1.96 16.06
N ASN A 487 -22.06 2.76 17.12
CA ASN A 487 -23.20 3.65 17.34
C ASN A 487 -22.71 5.07 17.65
N GLY A 488 -23.54 6.11 17.53
CA GLY A 488 -23.11 7.50 17.74
C GLY A 488 -22.58 7.85 19.14
N TYR A 489 -22.62 6.90 20.09
CA TYR A 489 -22.26 7.08 21.49
C TYR A 489 -21.01 6.29 21.91
N ASN A 490 -20.45 5.45 21.04
CA ASN A 490 -19.30 4.60 21.38
C ASN A 490 -18.02 4.93 20.59
N ASP A 491 -17.95 6.13 20.00
CA ASP A 491 -16.78 6.61 19.28
C ASP A 491 -15.58 6.83 20.23
N PRO A 492 -14.47 6.08 20.06
CA PRO A 492 -13.26 6.23 20.88
C PRO A 492 -12.67 7.65 20.85
N ARG A 493 -12.77 8.36 19.71
CA ARG A 493 -12.26 9.74 19.56
C ARG A 493 -13.09 10.75 20.32
N ARG A 494 -14.41 10.54 20.42
CA ARG A 494 -15.30 11.35 21.26
C ARG A 494 -14.98 11.17 22.74
N ILE A 495 -14.82 9.93 23.18
CA ILE A 495 -14.47 9.61 24.57
C ILE A 495 -13.11 10.22 24.93
N TYR A 496 -12.12 10.14 24.03
CA TYR A 496 -10.83 10.83 24.20
C TYR A 496 -11.02 12.34 24.43
N ALA A 497 -11.81 13.01 23.58
CA ALA A 497 -12.06 14.45 23.72
C ALA A 497 -12.75 14.79 25.06
N ASP A 498 -13.67 13.94 25.53
CA ASP A 498 -14.36 14.14 26.80
C ASP A 498 -13.47 13.86 28.02
N LEU A 499 -12.53 12.91 27.94
CA LEU A 499 -11.48 12.72 28.96
C LEU A 499 -10.57 13.96 29.05
N ALA A 500 -10.18 14.53 27.91
CA ALA A 500 -9.35 15.73 27.86
C ALA A 500 -10.06 16.95 28.50
N LYS A 501 -11.37 17.14 28.26
CA LYS A 501 -12.18 18.19 28.92
C LYS A 501 -12.19 18.06 30.44
N ARG A 502 -11.95 16.85 30.96
CA ARG A 502 -11.90 16.55 32.41
C ARG A 502 -10.47 16.47 32.94
N ASN A 503 -9.49 17.03 32.20
CA ASN A 503 -8.09 17.11 32.59
C ASN A 503 -7.41 15.74 32.79
N ILE A 504 -7.93 14.69 32.12
CA ILE A 504 -7.27 13.39 32.03
C ILE A 504 -6.44 13.40 30.74
N ASN A 505 -5.11 13.35 30.89
CA ASN A 505 -4.23 13.41 29.73
C ASN A 505 -4.19 12.06 29.02
N GLY A 506 -4.63 12.02 27.77
CA GLY A 506 -4.70 10.80 26.96
C GLY A 506 -3.62 10.73 25.89
N TRP A 507 -3.26 9.51 25.51
CA TRP A 507 -2.54 9.19 24.28
C TRP A 507 -3.51 8.47 23.34
N ILE A 508 -3.63 8.95 22.12
CA ILE A 508 -4.41 8.33 21.05
C ILE A 508 -3.64 8.52 19.73
N ASP A 509 -3.72 7.52 18.86
CA ASP A 509 -2.96 7.42 17.61
C ASP A 509 -3.01 8.68 16.72
N ILE A 510 -4.19 9.28 16.55
CA ILE A 510 -4.43 10.44 15.66
C ILE A 510 -3.57 11.67 15.95
N HIS A 511 -3.20 11.90 17.21
CA HIS A 511 -2.50 13.11 17.63
C HIS A 511 -0.98 12.92 17.67
N GLN A 512 -0.53 11.67 17.79
CA GLN A 512 0.86 11.36 18.10
C GLN A 512 1.58 10.70 16.94
N LEU A 513 0.88 9.91 16.11
CA LEU A 513 1.42 9.41 14.84
C LEU A 513 1.48 10.49 13.75
N THR A 514 0.81 11.64 13.96
CA THR A 514 0.87 12.82 13.09
C THR A 514 1.82 13.91 13.62
N SER A 515 2.51 13.66 14.74
CA SER A 515 3.49 14.57 15.33
C SER A 515 4.89 14.27 14.77
N ALA A 516 5.78 15.27 14.64
CA ALA A 516 7.14 14.98 14.18
C ALA A 516 8.02 14.23 15.20
N ALA A 517 7.52 13.84 16.37
CA ALA A 517 8.18 12.80 17.16
C ALA A 517 8.00 11.40 16.53
N ALA A 518 6.98 11.19 15.70
CA ALA A 518 6.66 9.90 15.10
C ALA A 518 7.38 9.58 13.79
N GLU A 519 7.95 10.56 13.08
CA GLU A 519 8.56 10.28 11.76
C GLU A 519 10.08 10.03 11.83
N SER A 520 10.66 9.91 13.04
CA SER A 520 12.04 9.44 13.28
C SER A 520 12.09 8.05 13.94
N ILE A 521 10.93 7.52 14.32
CA ILE A 521 10.70 6.39 15.21
C ILE A 521 9.69 5.50 14.49
N GLY A 522 9.96 4.22 14.23
CA GLY A 522 9.00 3.37 13.52
C GLY A 522 7.61 3.41 14.20
N MET A 523 6.50 3.29 13.46
CA MET A 523 5.12 3.38 14.03
C MET A 523 4.96 2.57 15.33
N PHE A 524 5.51 1.36 15.36
CA PHE A 524 5.50 0.49 16.54
C PHE A 524 6.27 1.10 17.72
N GLU A 525 7.36 1.81 17.50
CA GLU A 525 8.20 2.42 18.53
C GLU A 525 7.48 3.63 19.15
N VAL A 526 6.74 4.42 18.36
CA VAL A 526 5.89 5.51 18.88
C VAL A 526 4.79 4.96 19.77
N ILE A 527 4.11 3.90 19.31
CA ILE A 527 3.06 3.21 20.05
C ILE A 527 3.63 2.57 21.32
N ALA A 528 4.79 1.89 21.23
CA ALA A 528 5.43 1.26 22.37
C ALA A 528 5.83 2.29 23.44
N LYS A 529 6.36 3.45 23.05
CA LYS A 529 6.65 4.57 23.96
C LYS A 529 5.39 5.17 24.57
N GLY A 530 4.33 5.35 23.78
CA GLY A 530 3.01 5.78 24.26
C GLY A 530 2.44 4.82 25.31
N LEU A 531 2.42 3.52 25.01
CA LEU A 531 1.96 2.46 25.92
C LEU A 531 2.84 2.35 27.18
N SER A 532 4.16 2.46 27.02
CA SER A 532 5.14 2.39 28.11
C SER A 532 4.96 3.55 29.10
N SER A 533 4.69 4.76 28.61
CA SER A 533 4.52 5.97 29.42
C SER A 533 3.14 6.08 30.08
N ALA A 534 2.09 5.54 29.46
CA ALA A 534 0.73 5.55 30.02
C ALA A 534 0.60 4.73 31.32
N LYS A 535 -0.25 5.17 32.25
CA LYS A 535 -0.51 4.46 33.52
C LYS A 535 -1.62 3.42 33.39
N LEU A 536 -2.60 3.69 32.52
CA LEU A 536 -3.78 2.89 32.24
C LEU A 536 -3.98 2.78 30.73
N VAL A 537 -4.56 1.67 30.26
CA VAL A 537 -4.90 1.48 28.85
C VAL A 537 -6.40 1.22 28.73
N LEU A 538 -7.10 2.04 27.95
CA LEU A 538 -8.46 1.77 27.50
C LEU A 538 -8.38 1.01 26.17
N VAL A 539 -9.03 -0.15 26.11
CA VAL A 539 -9.06 -0.98 24.90
C VAL A 539 -10.49 -1.06 24.40
N PHE A 540 -10.74 -0.52 23.22
CA PHE A 540 -12.05 -0.54 22.56
C PHE A 540 -12.18 -1.84 21.76
N VAL A 541 -12.79 -2.84 22.38
CA VAL A 541 -12.90 -4.22 21.89
C VAL A 541 -14.11 -4.36 20.97
N SER A 542 -13.88 -4.93 19.80
CA SER A 542 -14.89 -5.24 18.78
C SER A 542 -14.42 -6.42 17.93
N ASP A 543 -15.29 -6.90 17.03
CA ASP A 543 -14.91 -7.90 16.02
C ASP A 543 -13.77 -7.35 15.12
N GLU A 544 -13.87 -6.08 14.69
CA GLU A 544 -12.86 -5.42 13.85
C GLU A 544 -11.51 -5.29 14.57
N TYR A 545 -11.56 -4.93 15.86
CA TYR A 545 -10.37 -4.88 16.71
C TYR A 545 -9.70 -6.25 16.81
N SER A 546 -10.49 -7.33 16.94
CA SER A 546 -9.97 -8.70 17.01
C SER A 546 -9.34 -9.17 15.70
N GLU A 547 -9.80 -8.65 14.56
CA GLU A 547 -9.27 -8.99 13.24
C GLU A 547 -8.01 -8.18 12.88
N SER A 548 -7.81 -7.01 13.47
CA SER A 548 -6.63 -6.16 13.26
C SER A 548 -5.38 -6.68 13.96
N ASP A 549 -4.34 -7.01 13.18
CA ASP A 549 -3.03 -7.43 13.70
C ASP A 549 -2.43 -6.40 14.67
N ASN A 550 -2.48 -5.11 14.31
CA ASN A 550 -1.91 -4.02 15.11
C ASN A 550 -2.62 -3.88 16.47
N CYS A 551 -3.96 -3.86 16.45
CA CYS A 551 -4.77 -3.78 17.65
C CYS A 551 -4.50 -4.96 18.60
N ARG A 552 -4.43 -6.19 18.05
CA ARG A 552 -4.08 -7.37 18.86
C ARG A 552 -2.69 -7.24 19.48
N MET A 553 -1.70 -6.74 18.71
CA MET A 553 -0.34 -6.54 19.21
C MET A 553 -0.28 -5.50 20.33
N GLU A 554 -0.99 -4.38 20.21
CA GLU A 554 -1.08 -3.34 21.24
C GLU A 554 -1.64 -3.89 22.56
N PHE A 555 -2.79 -4.58 22.49
CA PHE A 555 -3.42 -5.15 23.68
C PHE A 555 -2.51 -6.21 24.32
N GLN A 556 -1.95 -7.12 23.52
CA GLN A 556 -1.04 -8.13 24.02
C GLN A 556 0.20 -7.51 24.67
N PHE A 557 0.81 -6.50 24.06
CA PHE A 557 1.98 -5.81 24.60
C PHE A 557 1.65 -5.08 25.91
N ALA A 558 0.54 -4.35 25.96
CA ALA A 558 0.06 -3.65 27.15
C ALA A 558 -0.15 -4.60 28.34
N LEU A 559 -0.90 -5.68 28.12
CA LEU A 559 -1.31 -6.60 29.19
C LEU A 559 -0.20 -7.59 29.55
N LYS A 560 0.49 -8.17 28.56
CA LYS A 560 1.43 -9.28 28.78
C LYS A 560 2.87 -8.82 28.98
N SER A 561 3.31 -7.76 28.30
CA SER A 561 4.72 -7.34 28.34
C SER A 561 4.93 -6.20 29.34
N LEU A 562 4.10 -5.17 29.25
CA LEU A 562 4.15 -4.00 30.12
C LEU A 562 3.37 -4.18 31.44
N LYS A 563 2.52 -5.22 31.54
CA LYS A 563 1.66 -5.51 32.71
C LYS A 563 0.80 -4.32 33.14
N LYS A 564 0.34 -3.51 32.17
CA LYS A 564 -0.51 -2.34 32.42
C LYS A 564 -1.90 -2.75 32.88
N LYS A 565 -2.53 -1.89 33.68
CA LYS A 565 -3.96 -2.00 33.97
C LYS A 565 -4.74 -1.68 32.71
N VAL A 566 -5.53 -2.63 32.23
CA VAL A 566 -6.35 -2.52 31.03
C VAL A 566 -7.82 -2.45 31.42
N VAL A 567 -8.57 -1.52 30.82
CA VAL A 567 -10.04 -1.43 30.92
C VAL A 567 -10.63 -1.77 29.55
N PRO A 568 -11.25 -2.95 29.40
CA PRO A 568 -11.90 -3.31 28.15
C PRO A 568 -13.25 -2.60 28.01
N ILE A 569 -13.44 -1.91 26.89
CA ILE A 569 -14.67 -1.22 26.53
C ILE A 569 -15.23 -1.90 25.28
N ILE A 570 -16.40 -2.53 25.37
CA ILE A 570 -17.00 -3.28 24.26
C ILE A 570 -17.76 -2.31 23.36
N VAL A 571 -17.39 -2.30 22.07
CA VAL A 571 -17.97 -1.47 21.01
C VAL A 571 -18.25 -2.31 19.75
N GLY A 572 -18.70 -1.65 18.68
CA GLY A 572 -19.11 -2.34 17.44
C GLY A 572 -20.48 -3.00 17.59
N THR A 573 -20.74 -4.02 16.76
CA THR A 573 -22.06 -4.67 16.66
C THR A 573 -22.04 -6.18 16.90
N GLY A 574 -20.86 -6.81 17.01
CA GLY A 574 -20.69 -8.26 17.10
C GLY A 574 -20.09 -8.76 18.41
N ASP A 575 -20.02 -10.09 18.53
CA ASP A 575 -19.50 -10.83 19.68
C ASP A 575 -18.44 -11.88 19.30
N LYS A 576 -18.03 -11.96 18.03
CA LYS A 576 -17.07 -12.99 17.58
C LYS A 576 -15.72 -12.83 18.26
N TRP A 577 -15.33 -11.60 18.60
CA TRP A 577 -14.10 -11.26 19.32
C TRP A 577 -13.94 -12.08 20.62
N SER A 578 -15.05 -12.43 21.28
CA SER A 578 -15.07 -13.20 22.53
C SER A 578 -14.47 -14.61 22.38
N ASN A 579 -14.53 -15.17 21.17
CA ASN A 579 -14.00 -16.49 20.84
C ASN A 579 -12.55 -16.44 20.29
N THR A 580 -11.92 -15.27 20.31
CA THR A 580 -10.55 -15.06 19.80
C THR A 580 -9.54 -14.88 20.93
N ILE A 581 -8.28 -14.69 20.58
CA ILE A 581 -7.24 -14.24 21.53
C ILE A 581 -7.66 -12.98 22.29
N ILE A 582 -8.42 -12.06 21.69
CA ILE A 582 -8.88 -10.85 22.38
C ILE A 582 -9.83 -11.20 23.52
N GLY A 583 -10.83 -12.06 23.30
CA GLY A 583 -11.72 -12.52 24.37
C GLY A 583 -10.97 -13.20 25.53
N MET A 584 -9.93 -13.97 25.22
CA MET A 584 -9.05 -14.56 26.23
C MET A 584 -8.23 -13.50 26.99
N LEU A 585 -7.72 -12.46 26.32
CA LEU A 585 -7.01 -11.34 26.96
C LEU A 585 -7.94 -10.51 27.85
N VAL A 586 -9.16 -10.23 27.39
CA VAL A 586 -10.22 -9.54 28.15
C VAL A 586 -10.54 -10.32 29.43
N SER A 587 -10.71 -11.64 29.33
CA SER A 587 -10.97 -12.51 30.49
C SER A 587 -9.82 -12.53 31.51
N GLY A 588 -8.61 -12.20 31.09
CA GLY A 588 -7.43 -12.08 31.93
C GLY A 588 -7.17 -10.68 32.48
N CYS A 589 -8.06 -9.71 32.23
CA CYS A 589 -7.97 -8.37 32.81
C CYS A 589 -8.52 -8.36 34.24
N ASP A 590 -7.88 -7.59 35.13
CA ASP A 590 -8.33 -7.43 36.52
C ASP A 590 -9.59 -6.54 36.65
N VAL A 591 -10.06 -5.97 35.54
CA VAL A 591 -11.18 -5.03 35.46
C VAL A 591 -12.28 -5.64 34.60
N GLY A 592 -13.54 -5.52 35.06
CA GLY A 592 -14.71 -5.93 34.28
C GLY A 592 -14.87 -5.12 32.98
N THR A 593 -15.61 -5.66 32.03
CA THR A 593 -15.85 -5.00 30.74
C THR A 593 -16.91 -3.91 30.85
N ILE A 594 -16.70 -2.77 30.18
CA ILE A 594 -17.72 -1.73 30.01
C ILE A 594 -18.38 -1.92 28.65
N ASP A 595 -19.62 -2.40 28.61
CA ASP A 595 -20.35 -2.52 27.34
C ASP A 595 -20.99 -1.18 26.94
N MET A 596 -20.70 -0.72 25.72
CA MET A 596 -21.19 0.52 25.12
C MET A 596 -21.95 0.29 23.80
N ARG A 597 -22.33 -0.95 23.46
CA ARG A 597 -22.99 -1.27 22.18
C ARG A 597 -24.46 -0.87 22.12
N GLU A 598 -25.16 -0.94 23.26
CA GLU A 598 -26.61 -0.66 23.37
C GLU A 598 -26.87 0.62 24.17
N ILE A 599 -26.20 1.72 23.80
CA ILE A 599 -26.42 3.02 24.46
C ILE A 599 -27.57 3.77 23.77
N GLU A 600 -28.60 4.09 24.53
CA GLU A 600 -29.71 4.97 24.12
C GLU A 600 -29.41 6.45 24.43
N GLU A 601 -30.25 7.35 23.92
CA GLU A 601 -30.17 8.80 24.18
C GLU A 601 -30.22 9.08 25.70
N GLY A 602 -29.20 9.76 26.22
CA GLY A 602 -29.01 10.01 27.66
C GLY A 602 -28.22 8.93 28.43
N GLY A 603 -27.99 7.75 27.84
CA GLY A 603 -27.20 6.67 28.45
C GLY A 603 -25.67 6.89 28.36
N TYR A 604 -25.23 7.74 27.44
CA TYR A 604 -23.80 8.02 27.19
C TYR A 604 -23.09 8.54 28.42
N GLU A 605 -23.62 9.57 29.09
CA GLU A 605 -22.95 10.19 30.24
C GLU A 605 -22.74 9.20 31.38
N ARG A 606 -23.73 8.34 31.66
CA ARG A 606 -23.60 7.30 32.68
C ARG A 606 -22.44 6.34 32.37
N LYS A 607 -22.28 5.95 31.11
CA LYS A 607 -21.20 5.06 30.67
C LYS A 607 -19.84 5.77 30.60
N LEU A 608 -19.83 7.04 30.21
CA LEU A 608 -18.65 7.87 30.26
C LEU A 608 -18.15 8.05 31.70
N GLU A 609 -19.05 8.28 32.67
CA GLU A 609 -18.69 8.34 34.10
C GLU A 609 -18.12 7.01 34.61
N GLU A 610 -18.61 5.86 34.13
CA GLU A 610 -18.02 4.55 34.41
C GLU A 610 -16.58 4.47 33.89
N VAL A 611 -16.31 4.92 32.66
CA VAL A 611 -14.95 5.00 32.10
C VAL A 611 -14.07 5.94 32.91
N ILE A 612 -14.58 7.13 33.26
CA ILE A 612 -13.87 8.14 34.05
C ILE A 612 -13.50 7.60 35.43
N GLN A 613 -14.39 6.83 36.07
CA GLN A 613 -14.12 6.24 37.37
C GLN A 613 -12.91 5.32 37.34
N TYR A 614 -12.66 4.60 36.24
CA TYR A 614 -11.43 3.82 36.10
C TYR A 614 -10.20 4.68 35.80
N CYS A 615 -10.36 5.75 35.03
CA CYS A 615 -9.28 6.69 34.70
C CYS A 615 -8.84 7.54 35.92
N SER A 616 -9.76 7.93 36.80
CA SER A 616 -9.44 8.77 37.97
C SER A 616 -8.55 8.05 38.98
N VAL A 617 -8.60 6.71 39.03
CA VAL A 617 -7.71 5.89 39.87
C VAL A 617 -6.23 6.15 39.58
N VAL A 618 -5.86 6.50 38.33
CA VAL A 618 -4.46 6.77 37.97
C VAL A 618 -4.03 8.23 38.13
N GLN A 619 -4.97 9.11 38.49
CA GLN A 619 -4.71 10.50 38.87
C GLN A 619 -4.34 10.65 40.35
N ASP A 620 -4.66 9.65 41.19
CA ASP A 620 -4.23 9.62 42.58
C ASP A 620 -2.69 9.61 42.66
N ALA A 621 -2.11 10.54 43.42
CA ALA A 621 -0.67 10.66 43.60
C ALA A 621 -0.05 9.42 44.28
N SER A 622 -0.86 8.64 45.00
CA SER A 622 -0.47 7.37 45.62
C SER A 622 -0.51 6.17 44.67
N TYR A 623 -1.08 6.33 43.46
CA TYR A 623 -1.14 5.25 42.47
C TYR A 623 0.25 4.88 41.97
N GLN A 624 0.74 3.74 42.44
CA GLN A 624 1.91 3.10 41.88
C GLN A 624 1.47 2.16 40.77
N THR A 625 2.08 2.31 39.59
CA THR A 625 1.91 1.31 38.53
C THR A 625 2.38 -0.02 39.09
N PRO A 626 1.62 -1.13 38.95
CA PRO A 626 2.01 -2.41 39.53
C PRO A 626 3.45 -2.74 39.14
N GLY A 627 4.34 -2.87 40.14
CA GLY A 627 5.78 -3.09 39.97
C GLY A 627 6.15 -4.48 39.46
N LYS A 628 5.30 -5.08 38.61
CA LYS A 628 5.62 -6.35 37.95
C LYS A 628 6.74 -6.06 36.95
N GLU A 629 7.80 -6.86 37.02
CA GLU A 629 8.93 -6.74 36.09
C GLU A 629 8.42 -6.84 34.65
N ARG A 630 8.84 -5.88 33.80
CA ARG A 630 8.51 -5.89 32.38
C ARG A 630 9.21 -7.08 31.73
N THR A 631 8.46 -7.87 30.99
CA THR A 631 8.98 -9.07 30.32
C THR A 631 8.76 -8.92 28.82
N TYR A 632 9.83 -8.73 28.06
CA TYR A 632 9.78 -8.69 26.60
C TYR A 632 10.16 -10.06 26.06
N ARG A 633 9.21 -10.75 25.42
CA ARG A 633 9.45 -12.11 24.90
C ARG A 633 9.80 -12.04 23.42
N ALA A 634 11.06 -11.74 23.14
CA ALA A 634 11.59 -11.72 21.77
C ALA A 634 12.99 -12.33 21.67
N PRO A 635 13.37 -12.87 20.49
CA PRO A 635 14.73 -13.32 20.25
C PRO A 635 15.75 -12.21 20.42
N THR A 636 16.82 -12.50 21.15
CA THR A 636 18.00 -11.64 21.33
C THR A 636 19.23 -12.28 20.72
N ILE A 637 20.31 -11.51 20.55
CA ILE A 637 21.55 -12.04 19.95
C ILE A 637 22.05 -13.24 20.76
N GLY A 638 22.28 -14.36 20.07
CA GLY A 638 22.69 -15.64 20.65
C GLY A 638 21.54 -16.63 20.92
N ASP A 639 20.28 -16.20 20.86
CA ASP A 639 19.14 -17.09 21.11
C ASP A 639 18.95 -18.12 19.99
N LYS A 640 18.53 -19.32 20.40
CA LYS A 640 18.05 -20.36 19.48
C LYS A 640 16.61 -20.08 19.05
N VAL A 641 16.40 -20.08 17.74
CA VAL A 641 15.13 -19.74 17.10
C VAL A 641 14.70 -20.81 16.10
N ILE A 642 13.43 -20.74 15.71
CA ILE A 642 12.90 -21.36 14.50
C ILE A 642 12.68 -20.23 13.50
N SER A 643 13.40 -20.24 12.39
CA SER A 643 13.39 -19.16 11.38
C SER A 643 12.94 -19.68 10.02
N HIS A 644 12.36 -18.80 9.20
CA HIS A 644 12.01 -19.09 7.80
C HIS A 644 13.25 -19.26 6.94
N HIS A 645 13.25 -20.26 6.06
CA HIS A 645 14.34 -20.50 5.10
C HIS A 645 13.80 -20.43 3.66
N PHE A 646 13.60 -21.56 2.97
CA PHE A 646 12.97 -21.57 1.64
C PHE A 646 11.56 -22.17 1.63
N LYS A 647 10.76 -21.75 0.63
CA LYS A 647 9.44 -22.31 0.30
C LYS A 647 8.51 -22.48 1.51
N TRP A 648 8.48 -21.49 2.40
CA TRP A 648 7.64 -21.45 3.62
C TRP A 648 7.85 -22.64 4.57
N SER A 649 9.08 -23.12 4.63
CA SER A 649 9.57 -24.06 5.65
C SER A 649 10.46 -23.32 6.64
N TYR A 650 10.42 -23.77 7.90
CA TYR A 650 11.11 -23.12 9.00
C TYR A 650 12.01 -24.13 9.72
N PHE A 651 13.20 -23.69 10.11
CA PHE A 651 14.25 -24.54 10.66
C PHE A 651 14.93 -23.91 11.88
N PRO A 652 15.61 -24.71 12.72
CA PRO A 652 16.44 -24.18 13.80
C PRO A 652 17.57 -23.28 13.29
N ALA A 653 17.76 -22.15 13.96
CA ALA A 653 18.84 -21.20 13.69
C ALA A 653 19.24 -20.46 14.97
N THR A 654 20.26 -19.62 14.88
CA THR A 654 20.74 -18.74 15.97
C THR A 654 20.67 -17.28 15.54
N ILE A 655 20.21 -16.39 16.41
CA ILE A 655 20.20 -14.94 16.12
C ILE A 655 21.61 -14.37 16.21
N VAL A 656 22.01 -13.64 15.17
CA VAL A 656 23.33 -13.00 15.07
C VAL A 656 23.21 -11.48 15.23
N ALA A 657 22.16 -10.90 14.65
CA ALA A 657 21.91 -9.47 14.70
C ALA A 657 20.42 -9.16 14.51
N PHE A 658 20.03 -7.91 14.78
CA PHE A 658 18.70 -7.39 14.48
C PHE A 658 18.81 -5.93 14.04
N ASP A 659 18.13 -5.58 12.95
CA ASP A 659 17.98 -4.21 12.50
C ASP A 659 16.63 -3.65 12.94
N LYS A 660 16.68 -2.70 13.88
CA LYS A 660 15.51 -2.01 14.42
C LYS A 660 14.74 -1.16 13.40
N THR A 661 15.40 -0.77 12.30
CA THR A 661 14.80 0.09 11.28
C THR A 661 13.93 -0.73 10.34
N THR A 662 14.41 -1.92 9.96
CA THR A 662 13.75 -2.82 9.01
C THR A 662 12.93 -3.92 9.70
N PHE A 663 13.10 -4.09 11.02
CA PHE A 663 12.54 -5.21 11.81
C PHE A 663 12.95 -6.59 11.28
N GLU A 664 14.20 -6.70 10.81
CA GLU A 664 14.78 -7.93 10.30
C GLU A 664 15.83 -8.48 11.26
N TYR A 665 15.72 -9.78 11.55
CA TYR A 665 16.78 -10.54 12.22
C TYR A 665 17.76 -11.05 11.19
N THR A 666 19.03 -11.09 11.56
CA THR A 666 20.04 -11.89 10.89
C THR A 666 20.21 -13.20 11.65
N VAL A 667 20.06 -14.33 10.98
CA VAL A 667 20.18 -15.67 11.56
C VAL A 667 21.36 -16.44 10.94
N ASP A 668 22.01 -17.25 11.76
CA ASP A 668 22.92 -18.31 11.31
C ASP A 668 22.20 -19.65 11.44
N TRP A 669 22.03 -20.34 10.31
CA TRP A 669 21.43 -21.67 10.29
C TRP A 669 22.33 -22.66 11.03
N ASP A 670 21.71 -23.55 11.81
CA ASP A 670 22.45 -24.55 12.60
C ASP A 670 23.19 -25.57 11.70
N ASP A 671 22.89 -25.61 10.39
CA ASP A 671 23.58 -26.43 9.39
C ASP A 671 24.75 -25.71 8.67
N GLY A 672 25.01 -24.45 9.01
CA GLY A 672 26.09 -23.65 8.44
C GLY A 672 25.76 -22.97 7.10
N ASP A 673 24.51 -23.03 6.61
CA ASP A 673 24.10 -22.41 5.35
C ASP A 673 24.30 -20.86 5.39
N PRO A 674 25.02 -20.27 4.41
CA PRO A 674 25.18 -18.83 4.30
C PRO A 674 23.98 -18.08 3.69
N SER A 675 23.01 -18.77 3.12
CA SER A 675 21.89 -18.19 2.37
C SER A 675 20.68 -17.84 3.25
N GLY A 676 19.86 -16.88 2.80
CA GLY A 676 18.57 -16.56 3.42
C GLY A 676 18.66 -16.14 4.89
N ARG A 677 19.70 -15.40 5.27
CA ARG A 677 19.99 -15.05 6.67
C ARG A 677 19.17 -13.89 7.22
N HIS A 678 18.60 -13.05 6.37
CA HIS A 678 17.82 -11.89 6.80
C HIS A 678 16.34 -12.22 6.77
N GLU A 679 15.69 -12.20 7.92
CA GLU A 679 14.30 -12.61 8.08
C GLU A 679 13.50 -11.60 8.90
N CYS A 680 12.31 -11.27 8.40
CA CYS A 680 11.35 -10.43 9.11
C CYS A 680 11.01 -11.03 10.48
N TYR A 681 10.82 -10.20 11.52
CA TYR A 681 10.43 -10.67 12.86
C TYR A 681 9.23 -11.63 12.87
N LYS A 682 8.29 -11.49 11.92
CA LYS A 682 7.11 -12.39 11.78
C LYS A 682 7.47 -13.82 11.39
N ASN A 683 8.67 -14.01 10.85
CA ASN A 683 9.20 -15.28 10.35
C ASN A 683 10.20 -15.94 11.29
N VAL A 684 10.45 -15.35 12.46
CA VAL A 684 11.40 -15.84 13.45
C VAL A 684 10.67 -16.07 14.77
N ALA A 685 10.82 -17.24 15.38
CA ALA A 685 10.22 -17.55 16.68
C ALA A 685 11.28 -18.06 17.65
N LEU A 686 11.25 -17.61 18.91
CA LEU A 686 12.05 -18.23 19.96
C LEU A 686 11.77 -19.74 19.98
N ASN A 687 12.82 -20.57 20.02
CA ASN A 687 12.66 -22.02 20.10
C ASN A 687 12.34 -22.46 21.55
N SER A 688 11.28 -21.89 22.11
CA SER A 688 10.78 -22.18 23.46
C SER A 688 9.27 -22.41 23.44
N VAL A 689 8.80 -23.23 24.38
CA VAL A 689 7.38 -23.52 24.54
C VAL A 689 6.64 -22.22 24.92
N PRO A 690 5.62 -21.80 24.16
CA PRO A 690 4.82 -20.63 24.48
C PRO A 690 3.97 -20.87 25.73
N ARG A 691 3.53 -19.79 26.36
CA ARG A 691 2.62 -19.89 27.51
C ARG A 691 1.21 -20.21 27.01
N SER A 692 0.42 -20.90 27.83
CA SER A 692 -0.94 -21.29 27.46
C SER A 692 -1.85 -20.08 27.21
N ASP A 693 -1.54 -18.93 27.82
CA ASP A 693 -2.25 -17.66 27.66
C ASP A 693 -1.73 -16.81 26.48
N GLU A 694 -0.90 -17.38 25.60
CA GLU A 694 -0.40 -16.74 24.37
C GLU A 694 -0.99 -17.37 23.10
N ILE A 695 -1.69 -18.50 23.22
CA ILE A 695 -2.28 -19.22 22.08
C ILE A 695 -3.77 -19.38 22.26
N ALA A 696 -4.54 -18.82 21.32
CA ALA A 696 -5.97 -19.00 21.19
C ALA A 696 -6.36 -19.08 19.71
N VAL A 697 -7.66 -19.17 19.44
CA VAL A 697 -8.17 -19.06 18.07
C VAL A 697 -7.74 -17.72 17.48
N GLY A 698 -7.16 -17.78 16.28
CA GLY A 698 -6.62 -16.64 15.57
C GLY A 698 -5.11 -16.46 15.68
N THR A 699 -4.44 -17.08 16.67
CA THR A 699 -2.99 -16.96 16.87
C THR A 699 -2.22 -17.59 15.70
N ILE A 700 -1.17 -16.90 15.24
CA ILE A 700 -0.19 -17.43 14.29
C ILE A 700 0.89 -18.19 15.06
N VAL A 701 1.10 -19.45 14.68
CA VAL A 701 2.01 -20.37 15.35
C VAL A 701 2.94 -21.03 14.33
N PHE A 702 4.13 -21.41 14.76
CA PHE A 702 4.96 -22.36 14.03
C PHE A 702 4.76 -23.74 14.65
N PHE A 703 4.46 -24.72 13.83
CA PHE A 703 4.18 -26.09 14.27
C PHE A 703 4.97 -27.10 13.44
N PRO A 704 5.32 -28.26 14.01
CA PRO A 704 6.12 -29.26 13.33
C PRO A 704 5.26 -30.02 12.31
N GLN A 705 5.78 -30.18 11.09
CA GLN A 705 5.21 -31.08 10.09
C GLN A 705 6.30 -31.54 9.11
N GLY A 706 6.56 -32.84 9.13
CA GLY A 706 7.64 -33.45 8.37
C GLY A 706 9.01 -33.37 9.06
N SER A 707 9.96 -34.10 8.50
CA SER A 707 11.35 -34.15 8.94
C SER A 707 12.27 -33.97 7.74
N TYR A 708 13.54 -33.66 8.00
CA TYR A 708 14.58 -33.65 6.97
C TYR A 708 15.75 -34.54 7.40
N SER A 709 16.34 -35.24 6.45
CA SER A 709 17.62 -35.94 6.64
C SER A 709 18.74 -34.92 6.54
N GLY A 710 19.75 -35.04 7.40
CA GLY A 710 20.95 -34.22 7.30
C GLY A 710 21.70 -34.44 5.98
N SER A 711 22.36 -33.39 5.50
CA SER A 711 23.25 -33.41 4.33
C SER A 711 24.55 -34.15 4.64
N GLU A 712 25.31 -34.62 3.63
CA GLU A 712 26.66 -35.17 3.84
C GLU A 712 27.53 -34.18 4.64
N GLY A 713 27.93 -34.58 5.85
CA GLY A 713 28.72 -33.76 6.78
C GLY A 713 27.97 -33.25 8.01
N ASN A 714 26.64 -33.28 8.03
CA ASN A 714 25.82 -32.92 9.20
C ASN A 714 24.73 -33.97 9.45
N ASN A 715 25.03 -34.98 10.26
CA ASN A 715 24.21 -36.20 10.42
C ASN A 715 22.97 -36.06 11.33
N THR A 716 22.68 -34.88 11.87
CA THR A 716 21.49 -34.69 12.71
C THR A 716 20.32 -34.23 11.86
N GLY A 717 19.56 -35.20 11.32
CA GLY A 717 18.23 -34.90 10.75
C GLY A 717 17.35 -34.19 11.79
N GLY A 718 16.47 -33.30 11.33
CA GLY A 718 15.70 -32.41 12.21
C GLY A 718 14.21 -32.37 11.91
N VAL A 719 13.51 -31.61 12.76
CA VAL A 719 12.07 -31.35 12.61
C VAL A 719 11.88 -30.13 11.72
N ARG A 720 11.00 -30.24 10.73
CA ARG A 720 10.61 -29.11 9.88
C ARG A 720 9.39 -28.42 10.49
N TYR A 721 9.47 -27.11 10.63
CA TYR A 721 8.36 -26.29 11.12
C TYR A 721 7.65 -25.56 9.97
N HIS A 722 6.39 -25.22 10.21
CA HIS A 722 5.51 -24.52 9.28
C HIS A 722 4.72 -23.45 10.02
N GLN A 723 4.41 -22.35 9.34
CA GLN A 723 3.52 -21.33 9.88
C GLN A 723 2.05 -21.68 9.63
N GLY A 724 1.23 -21.52 10.67
CA GLY A 724 -0.20 -21.79 10.64
C GLY A 724 -1.00 -20.85 11.55
N LYS A 725 -2.31 -20.82 11.34
CA LYS A 725 -3.27 -20.08 12.17
C LYS A 725 -4.12 -21.08 12.93
N VAL A 726 -4.19 -20.92 14.26
CA VAL A 726 -5.05 -21.73 15.13
C VAL A 726 -6.52 -21.40 14.83
N THR A 727 -7.31 -22.43 14.52
CA THR A 727 -8.75 -22.29 14.25
C THR A 727 -9.60 -22.91 15.35
N LYS A 728 -9.03 -23.77 16.20
CA LYS A 728 -9.75 -24.42 17.30
C LYS A 728 -8.82 -24.74 18.47
N VAL A 729 -9.31 -24.49 19.68
CA VAL A 729 -8.68 -24.91 20.94
C VAL A 729 -9.68 -25.78 21.67
N HIS A 730 -9.27 -26.96 22.11
CA HIS A 730 -10.16 -27.90 22.80
C HIS A 730 -9.39 -28.77 23.79
N LYS A 731 -10.09 -29.40 24.73
CA LYS A 731 -9.49 -30.39 25.63
C LYS A 731 -9.77 -31.80 25.13
N ASN A 732 -8.78 -32.68 25.20
CA ASN A 732 -9.00 -34.11 24.95
C ASN A 732 -9.64 -34.79 26.17
N ILE A 733 -9.87 -36.10 26.08
CA ILE A 733 -10.45 -36.92 27.15
C ILE A 733 -9.65 -36.89 28.46
N SER A 734 -8.34 -36.61 28.41
CA SER A 734 -7.48 -36.47 29.60
C SER A 734 -7.42 -35.04 30.13
N GLY A 735 -8.18 -34.10 29.55
CA GLY A 735 -8.19 -32.69 29.95
C GLY A 735 -7.00 -31.87 29.44
N GLU A 736 -6.13 -32.46 28.60
CA GLU A 736 -5.00 -31.76 27.98
C GLU A 736 -5.51 -30.85 26.86
N THR A 737 -5.06 -29.60 26.85
CA THR A 737 -5.42 -28.62 25.81
C THR A 737 -4.68 -28.94 24.52
N LEU A 738 -5.44 -29.09 23.43
CA LEU A 738 -5.00 -29.35 22.08
C LEU A 738 -5.39 -28.20 21.15
N TYR A 739 -4.59 -28.03 20.10
CA TYR A 739 -4.70 -26.95 19.13
C TYR A 739 -4.82 -27.53 17.72
N ASP A 740 -5.85 -27.10 17.00
CA ASP A 740 -6.02 -27.38 15.58
C ASP A 740 -5.97 -26.08 14.78
N GLY A 741 -5.60 -26.18 13.51
CA GLY A 741 -5.50 -25.04 12.64
C GLY A 741 -5.18 -25.40 11.21
N GLN A 742 -4.77 -24.38 10.46
CA GLN A 742 -4.41 -24.52 9.05
C GLN A 742 -3.19 -23.69 8.71
N HIS A 743 -2.48 -24.09 7.66
CA HIS A 743 -1.36 -23.33 7.13
C HIS A 743 -1.79 -21.91 6.73
N THR A 744 -0.93 -20.92 6.99
CA THR A 744 -1.13 -19.54 6.51
C THR A 744 -0.74 -19.36 5.04
N LYS A 745 0.05 -20.29 4.51
CA LYS A 745 0.66 -20.25 3.18
C LYS A 745 0.39 -21.55 2.43
N GLY A 746 0.13 -21.46 1.13
CA GLY A 746 -0.14 -22.59 0.25
C GLY A 746 0.75 -22.62 -0.98
N GLU A 747 0.46 -23.53 -1.90
CA GLU A 747 1.19 -23.67 -3.18
C GLU A 747 1.25 -22.35 -3.97
N SER A 748 0.18 -21.55 -3.91
CA SER A 748 0.12 -20.23 -4.54
C SER A 748 1.17 -19.25 -4.03
N ASP A 749 1.60 -19.41 -2.79
CA ASP A 749 2.66 -18.60 -2.18
C ASP A 749 4.07 -19.16 -2.50
N GLY A 750 4.17 -20.23 -3.28
CA GLY A 750 5.41 -20.96 -3.51
C GLY A 750 5.76 -21.94 -2.38
N LYS A 751 4.79 -22.28 -1.52
CA LYS A 751 5.02 -23.27 -0.45
C LYS A 751 5.27 -24.65 -1.04
N TRP A 752 6.24 -25.35 -0.48
CA TRP A 752 6.45 -26.74 -0.82
C TRP A 752 5.35 -27.61 -0.19
N ILE A 753 4.45 -28.14 -1.01
CA ILE A 753 3.31 -28.96 -0.56
C ILE A 753 3.39 -30.43 -0.98
N THR A 754 4.38 -30.80 -1.80
CA THR A 754 4.49 -32.14 -2.39
C THR A 754 5.31 -33.13 -1.56
N TYR A 755 5.82 -32.71 -0.39
CA TYR A 755 6.59 -33.60 0.47
C TYR A 755 5.70 -34.57 1.25
N LYS A 756 6.23 -35.77 1.51
CA LYS A 756 5.52 -36.82 2.25
C LYS A 756 5.18 -36.33 3.67
N GLY A 757 3.89 -36.35 4.01
CA GLY A 757 3.39 -35.92 5.32
C GLY A 757 2.89 -34.46 5.37
N TYR A 758 2.88 -33.74 4.26
CA TYR A 758 2.19 -32.45 4.17
C TYR A 758 0.67 -32.63 4.37
N ASN A 759 0.09 -31.77 5.21
CA ASN A 759 -1.35 -31.61 5.36
C ASN A 759 -1.63 -30.12 5.57
N TYR A 760 -2.54 -29.55 4.77
CA TYR A 760 -2.92 -28.14 4.89
C TYR A 760 -3.52 -27.81 6.27
N GLN A 761 -4.13 -28.80 6.93
CA GLN A 761 -4.61 -28.70 8.30
C GLN A 761 -3.64 -29.39 9.26
N PHE A 762 -3.51 -28.82 10.46
CA PHE A 762 -2.89 -29.48 11.59
C PHE A 762 -3.92 -29.71 12.68
N SER A 763 -3.82 -30.84 13.37
CA SER A 763 -4.74 -31.20 14.43
C SER A 763 -4.02 -31.88 15.58
N GLY A 764 -4.58 -31.72 16.79
CA GLY A 764 -4.08 -32.36 18.00
C GLY A 764 -2.70 -31.87 18.46
N MET A 765 -2.27 -30.67 18.05
CA MET A 765 -0.99 -30.12 18.49
C MET A 765 -1.05 -29.80 19.98
N ARG A 766 0.01 -30.09 20.72
CA ARG A 766 0.16 -29.71 22.13
C ARG A 766 0.89 -28.37 22.21
N LEU A 767 0.76 -27.69 23.35
CA LEU A 767 1.46 -26.42 23.58
C LEU A 767 2.98 -26.52 23.33
N ARG A 768 3.61 -27.63 23.74
CA ARG A 768 5.05 -27.90 23.54
C ARG A 768 5.48 -28.03 22.09
N ASP A 769 4.55 -28.33 21.19
CA ASP A 769 4.83 -28.51 19.77
C ASP A 769 4.85 -27.15 19.05
N LEU A 770 4.24 -26.11 19.63
CA LEU A 770 4.07 -24.82 19.00
C LEU A 770 5.20 -23.85 19.36
N ARG A 771 5.50 -22.91 18.46
CA ARG A 771 6.29 -21.70 18.71
C ARG A 771 5.50 -20.48 18.23
N ILE A 772 5.84 -19.30 18.71
CA ILE A 772 5.21 -18.04 18.27
C ILE A 772 6.29 -17.03 17.90
N ALA A 773 6.03 -16.28 16.83
CA ALA A 773 6.85 -15.12 16.50
C ALA A 773 6.70 -14.05 17.60
N PRO A 774 7.73 -13.21 17.84
CA PRO A 774 7.63 -12.14 18.81
C PRO A 774 6.61 -11.09 18.38
N ASN A 775 6.07 -10.37 19.37
CA ASN A 775 5.39 -9.11 19.11
C ASN A 775 6.43 -8.08 18.61
N ALA A 776 6.09 -7.25 17.63
CA ALA A 776 7.00 -6.21 17.11
C ALA A 776 7.51 -5.28 18.22
N MET A 777 6.64 -4.92 19.17
CA MET A 777 6.96 -4.06 20.31
C MET A 777 7.86 -4.78 21.33
N ASP A 778 7.68 -6.10 21.51
CA ASP A 778 8.58 -6.90 22.34
C ASP A 778 9.98 -7.00 21.73
N ALA A 779 10.08 -7.19 20.42
CA ALA A 779 11.36 -7.27 19.72
C ALA A 779 12.20 -6.00 19.89
N MET A 780 11.61 -4.83 19.71
CA MET A 780 12.32 -3.56 19.92
C MET A 780 12.79 -3.39 21.36
N MET A 781 11.88 -3.57 22.33
CA MET A 781 12.18 -3.28 23.73
C MET A 781 13.14 -4.29 24.36
N ALA A 782 13.13 -5.55 23.89
CA ALA A 782 14.09 -6.56 24.31
C ALA A 782 15.53 -6.17 23.92
N ILE A 783 15.70 -5.58 22.73
CA ILE A 783 17.01 -5.24 22.18
C ILE A 783 17.52 -3.93 22.76
N GLU A 784 16.65 -2.94 22.98
CA GLU A 784 17.01 -1.74 23.74
C GLU A 784 17.52 -2.11 25.14
N ARG A 785 16.81 -3.00 25.84
CA ARG A 785 17.24 -3.50 27.15
C ARG A 785 18.57 -4.25 27.09
N GLN A 786 18.81 -5.04 26.04
CA GLN A 786 20.10 -5.73 25.87
C GLN A 786 21.25 -4.74 25.63
N ALA A 787 21.02 -3.69 24.85
CA ALA A 787 22.00 -2.63 24.61
C ALA A 787 22.29 -1.79 25.86
N GLU A 788 21.31 -1.59 26.75
CA GLU A 788 21.52 -0.92 28.05
C GLU A 788 22.32 -1.78 29.05
N GLN A 789 22.31 -3.11 28.88
CA GLN A 789 22.98 -4.06 29.76
C GLN A 789 24.38 -4.49 29.30
N SER A 790 24.71 -4.20 28.03
CA SER A 790 26.02 -4.47 27.40
C SER A 790 26.91 -3.25 27.50
#